data_AF-A0A2M7S4M8-F1
#
_entry.id   AF-A0A2M7S4M8-F1
#
_cell.length_a   1.000
_cell.length_b   1.000
_cell.length_c   1.000
_cell.angle_alpha   90.00
_cell.angle_beta   90.00
_cell.angle_gamma   90.00
#
_symmetry.space_group_name_H-M   'P 1'
#
loop_
_entity.id
_entity.type
_entity.pdbx_description
1 polymer ?
#
loop_
_entity_poly.entity_id
_entity_poly.type
_entity_poly.pdbx_seq_one_letter_code
_entity_poly.pdbx_strand_id
1 'polypeptide(L)'
;MFIKKEAGFSLLETMVSVTIIGVATLTIFMFLGSMARQTTNVKYQTFATQKAIQIMEELRSLVGRTDRIGILDNYDNGVNFSPFLTTEDTQSLGYDPSSPLSGNVRMGANWRFLRQISIIGESADPYMRKVRVSIYLADESNPSAGKTFLAKSVSIIKTSVAGCNPIQVMDVYFLCIENIPGWWTSTADLRPMADELVTDLQTRNPGLELRTHWITRLAYGRDPCYTPWINESVRADQLTDIPYVYYYPGLVKKRTSGGVDYSEFYYVPGYIGGKINIDGTVTNASSYSVADQYNNAVRYPDEERLYAQSGGEISLRMLLEKMNSSPSELRNVLIVNLHGELLPIPPMRNYSDPAKDPVSSPNARIVAHPEKLLFGLADQIPLRVYSYVMNPDGVAHDSVIANATIHFPNIRLQSSDITVEKCEGNSLTAYAWTSPCVEGVQYSLVSTGSASDGTTITLFNSPLRHPENGAPPKGLPSAKRLYGLEYIPSPMHPAVTPVTFQKDLTDAGDNAKNTARWRIIINAGVLAAGRYEADVRIGSQTSSDYPNISRTYFWVNLTPPYTEQFQFMGDPRHNPYIDVKLWGSAPNQENRYNWFFAGVPAGDYQGYTKTTSVDPSNQPGWCGGYSASKLNIDVPRFFQIYRRGLLFTNGVLTPISGWSFYYLGIGGEIGGDASNDMPKGLEVREKPWSKTDSLLVKGVNEITNYWGPYNGGNPPSYDIQNARVIARTNDSWYGRYWIGELCPDDQWANWEANGNLATGAGNFYRALPTVFGFPFNPTKMTAMAGCASFVNGSMSGSTNNPFMHTSGDYQGVITADGNILATTYNYSPVTPIDANRRFTLNYNGNRPPEWNDSEYNDSVQGQRVRTTLEKAYYNYPSDPAYYSSAGMKLTFSSLAGYMVVQGVKQQAGFGAVQISRQALQGVLHQFLVAGEPSVTTGRIVQVPLISVSSPKSGEEVKSSTNQETIQWSISWRRWDGEKYTSAYADGFAEAEPVVYNIKYSPNNGLSWNFVQDGTPALPGIRDAAHEFASGTTGYMWDVNALPAGTYLLRVEGYRQNYPLHYTYQLVRLYIW
;
A
#
# COMPACT_ATOMS: atom_id res chain seq x y z
N MET A 1 4.84 -56.99 -114.99
CA MET A 1 6.12 -56.47 -114.49
C MET A 1 5.80 -55.24 -113.65
N PHE A 2 5.51 -55.40 -112.35
CA PHE A 2 4.87 -54.32 -111.58
C PHE A 2 5.51 -54.10 -110.21
N ILE A 3 6.17 -52.95 -110.15
CA ILE A 3 6.70 -52.24 -108.98
C ILE A 3 5.50 -51.89 -108.07
N LYS A 4 5.51 -52.33 -106.80
CA LYS A 4 4.53 -51.87 -105.79
C LYS A 4 4.88 -50.43 -105.41
N LYS A 5 4.22 -49.47 -106.05
CA LYS A 5 4.19 -48.06 -105.66
C LYS A 5 3.24 -47.89 -104.47
N GLU A 6 3.69 -47.10 -103.50
CA GLU A 6 2.97 -46.67 -102.30
C GLU A 6 1.59 -46.11 -102.68
N ALA A 7 0.54 -46.73 -102.13
CA ALA A 7 -0.84 -46.33 -102.37
C ALA A 7 -1.13 -45.07 -101.57
N GLY A 8 -1.23 -43.93 -102.26
CA GLY A 8 -1.67 -42.67 -101.67
C GLY A 8 -3.07 -42.78 -101.06
N PHE A 9 -3.35 -41.90 -100.09
CA PHE A 9 -4.60 -41.86 -99.34
C PHE A 9 -5.81 -41.91 -100.28
N SER A 10 -6.74 -42.81 -99.99
CA SER A 10 -7.99 -42.90 -100.73
C SER A 10 -8.82 -41.62 -100.54
N LEU A 11 -9.66 -41.29 -101.52
CA LEU A 11 -10.59 -40.16 -101.43
C LEU A 11 -11.46 -40.27 -100.17
N LEU A 12 -11.84 -41.50 -99.77
CA LEU A 12 -12.61 -41.79 -98.57
C LEU A 12 -11.83 -41.41 -97.29
N GLU A 13 -10.55 -41.78 -97.18
CA GLU A 13 -9.71 -41.41 -96.04
C GLU A 13 -9.50 -39.90 -95.93
N THR A 14 -9.37 -39.21 -97.07
CA THR A 14 -9.27 -37.74 -97.09
C THR A 14 -10.58 -37.09 -96.63
N MET A 15 -11.73 -37.58 -97.08
CA MET A 15 -13.04 -37.07 -96.67
C MET A 15 -13.34 -37.31 -95.19
N VAL A 16 -12.99 -38.49 -94.66
CA VAL A 16 -13.13 -38.81 -93.23
C VAL A 16 -12.20 -37.91 -92.39
N SER A 17 -10.96 -37.70 -92.83
CA SER A 17 -10.00 -36.83 -92.14
C SER A 17 -10.45 -35.37 -92.10
N VAL A 18 -10.98 -34.83 -93.22
CA VAL A 18 -11.54 -33.46 -93.27
C VAL A 18 -12.77 -33.33 -92.37
N THR A 19 -13.62 -34.36 -92.28
CA THR A 19 -14.79 -34.37 -91.40
C THR A 19 -14.39 -34.38 -89.93
N ILE A 20 -13.41 -35.20 -89.55
CA ILE A 20 -12.87 -35.26 -88.18
C ILE A 20 -12.24 -33.90 -87.80
N ILE A 21 -11.47 -33.28 -88.70
CA ILE A 21 -10.90 -31.94 -88.48
C ILE A 21 -12.02 -30.91 -88.33
N GLY A 22 -13.05 -30.93 -89.19
CA GLY A 22 -14.20 -30.02 -89.09
C GLY A 22 -14.93 -30.10 -87.75
N VAL A 23 -15.19 -31.32 -87.26
CA VAL A 23 -15.83 -31.54 -85.94
C VAL A 23 -14.90 -31.10 -84.80
N ALA A 24 -13.60 -31.39 -84.88
CA ALA A 24 -12.62 -30.96 -83.88
C ALA A 24 -12.51 -29.44 -83.82
N THR A 25 -12.45 -28.75 -84.97
CA THR A 25 -12.39 -27.29 -85.05
C THR A 25 -13.64 -26.63 -84.46
N LEU A 26 -14.83 -27.16 -84.75
CA LEU A 26 -16.09 -26.64 -84.21
C LEU A 26 -16.17 -26.78 -82.67
N THR A 27 -15.67 -27.91 -82.16
CA THR A 27 -15.57 -28.18 -80.71
C THR A 27 -14.59 -27.22 -80.03
N ILE A 28 -13.46 -26.92 -80.66
CA ILE A 28 -12.49 -25.94 -80.15
C ILE A 28 -13.10 -24.53 -80.12
N PHE A 29 -13.84 -24.11 -81.15
CA PHE A 29 -14.53 -22.81 -81.16
C PHE A 29 -15.60 -22.71 -80.08
N MET A 30 -16.39 -23.76 -79.85
CA MET A 30 -17.36 -23.80 -78.75
C MET A 30 -16.67 -23.75 -77.38
N PHE A 31 -15.55 -24.45 -77.21
CA PHE A 31 -14.75 -24.43 -75.99
C PHE A 31 -14.13 -23.05 -75.72
N LEU A 32 -13.51 -22.41 -76.73
CA LEU A 32 -12.98 -21.05 -76.64
C LEU A 32 -14.08 -20.03 -76.34
N GLY A 33 -15.27 -20.17 -76.95
CA GLY A 33 -16.43 -19.33 -76.65
C GLY A 33 -16.93 -19.49 -75.22
N SER A 34 -16.93 -20.72 -74.69
CA SER A 34 -17.26 -21.01 -73.29
C SER A 34 -16.22 -20.44 -72.33
N MET A 35 -14.93 -20.62 -72.60
CA MET A 35 -13.84 -20.06 -71.80
C MET A 35 -13.86 -18.53 -71.77
N ALA A 36 -14.15 -17.87 -72.89
CA ALA A 36 -14.25 -16.41 -72.95
C ALA A 36 -15.42 -15.88 -72.10
N ARG A 37 -16.55 -16.58 -72.09
CA ARG A 37 -17.70 -16.27 -71.22
C ARG A 37 -17.36 -16.51 -69.74
N GLN A 38 -16.71 -17.61 -69.41
CA GLN A 38 -16.27 -17.89 -68.03
C GLN A 38 -15.27 -16.85 -67.52
N THR A 39 -14.27 -16.49 -68.34
CA THR A 39 -13.28 -15.45 -68.00
C THR A 39 -13.95 -14.11 -67.70
N THR A 40 -14.96 -13.74 -68.49
CA THR A 40 -15.72 -12.51 -68.30
C THR A 40 -16.54 -12.53 -67.01
N ASN A 41 -17.20 -13.66 -66.72
CA ASN A 41 -17.96 -13.84 -65.48
C ASN A 41 -17.07 -13.76 -64.23
N VAL A 42 -15.88 -14.37 -64.27
CA VAL A 42 -14.90 -14.30 -63.17
C VAL A 42 -14.45 -12.85 -62.94
N LYS A 43 -14.16 -12.09 -64.01
CA LYS A 43 -13.81 -10.66 -63.90
C LYS A 43 -14.91 -9.85 -63.23
N TYR A 44 -16.18 -10.10 -63.59
CA TYR A 44 -17.33 -9.42 -62.99
C TYR A 44 -17.53 -9.77 -61.52
N GLN A 45 -17.36 -11.04 -61.14
CA GLN A 45 -17.43 -11.46 -59.73
C GLN A 45 -16.32 -10.83 -58.88
N THR A 46 -15.08 -10.77 -59.41
CA THR A 46 -13.97 -10.13 -58.69
C THR A 46 -14.22 -8.64 -58.46
N PHE A 47 -14.65 -7.91 -59.49
CA PHE A 47 -15.01 -6.49 -59.37
C PHE A 47 -16.15 -6.26 -58.38
N ALA A 48 -17.23 -7.06 -58.48
CA ALA A 48 -18.38 -6.97 -57.59
C ALA A 48 -18.01 -7.25 -56.12
N THR A 49 -17.08 -8.20 -55.88
CA THR A 49 -16.60 -8.52 -54.53
C THR A 49 -15.80 -7.36 -53.93
N GLN A 50 -14.89 -6.77 -54.70
CA GLN A 50 -14.12 -5.61 -54.25
C GLN A 50 -15.04 -4.43 -53.90
N LYS A 51 -16.06 -4.16 -54.72
CA LYS A 51 -17.02 -3.07 -54.46
C LYS A 51 -17.94 -3.35 -53.26
N ALA A 52 -18.37 -4.59 -53.06
CA ALA A 52 -19.16 -4.95 -51.88
C ALA A 52 -18.38 -4.75 -50.57
N ILE A 53 -17.07 -5.04 -50.57
CA ILE A 53 -16.19 -4.80 -49.42
C ILE A 53 -15.95 -3.30 -49.21
N GLN A 54 -15.64 -2.55 -50.27
CA GLN A 54 -15.44 -1.11 -50.20
C GLN A 54 -16.64 -0.39 -49.55
N ILE A 55 -17.86 -0.68 -50.03
CA ILE A 55 -19.09 -0.11 -49.49
C ILE A 55 -19.28 -0.48 -48.01
N MET A 56 -18.91 -1.70 -47.61
CA MET A 56 -18.99 -2.11 -46.21
C MET A 56 -18.06 -1.30 -45.30
N GLU A 57 -16.85 -0.99 -45.77
CA GLU A 57 -15.91 -0.15 -45.02
C GLU A 57 -16.34 1.32 -44.96
N GLU A 58 -16.95 1.85 -46.03
CA GLU A 58 -17.55 3.18 -46.01
C GLU A 58 -18.66 3.28 -44.94
N LEU A 59 -19.54 2.27 -44.83
CA LEU A 59 -20.58 2.22 -43.80
C LEU A 59 -20.02 2.06 -42.39
N ARG A 60 -18.95 1.29 -42.19
CA ARG A 60 -18.24 1.20 -40.90
C ARG A 60 -17.63 2.54 -40.49
N SER A 61 -16.96 3.21 -41.43
CA SER A 61 -16.36 4.53 -41.24
C SER A 61 -17.41 5.59 -40.85
N LEU A 62 -18.59 5.53 -41.46
CA LEU A 62 -19.70 6.44 -41.17
C LEU A 62 -20.19 6.34 -39.72
N VAL A 63 -20.32 5.11 -39.19
CA VAL A 63 -20.68 4.88 -37.78
C VAL A 63 -19.58 5.36 -36.84
N GLY A 64 -18.31 5.12 -37.18
CA GLY A 64 -17.17 5.57 -36.37
C GLY A 64 -17.01 7.10 -36.28
N ARG A 65 -17.59 7.87 -37.21
CA ARG A 65 -17.55 9.34 -37.17
C ARG A 65 -18.67 9.98 -36.35
N THR A 66 -19.78 9.28 -36.15
CA THR A 66 -21.01 9.87 -35.62
C THR A 66 -21.50 9.23 -34.33
N ASP A 67 -20.94 8.07 -33.94
CA ASP A 67 -21.36 7.24 -32.81
C ASP A 67 -22.87 6.88 -32.80
N ARG A 68 -23.55 7.03 -33.94
CA ARG A 68 -25.00 6.81 -34.11
C ARG A 68 -25.27 5.65 -35.07
N ILE A 69 -25.63 4.49 -34.53
CA ILE A 69 -25.90 3.31 -35.36
C ILE A 69 -27.15 3.49 -36.25
N GLY A 70 -28.13 4.27 -35.81
CA GLY A 70 -29.40 4.48 -36.53
C GLY A 70 -29.26 5.24 -37.85
N ILE A 71 -28.14 5.93 -38.09
CA ILE A 71 -27.87 6.58 -39.39
C ILE A 71 -27.77 5.54 -40.51
N LEU A 72 -27.33 4.33 -40.19
CA LEU A 72 -27.27 3.24 -41.16
C LEU A 72 -28.64 2.95 -41.77
N ASP A 73 -29.73 3.08 -41.01
CA ASP A 73 -31.08 2.74 -41.47
C ASP A 73 -31.50 3.60 -42.69
N ASN A 74 -30.92 4.79 -42.88
CA ASN A 74 -31.15 5.66 -44.05
C ASN A 74 -30.51 5.14 -45.35
N TYR A 75 -29.57 4.20 -45.26
CA TYR A 75 -28.87 3.61 -46.40
C TYR A 75 -29.51 2.28 -46.86
N ASP A 76 -30.56 1.81 -46.19
CA ASP A 76 -31.30 0.63 -46.63
C ASP A 76 -32.03 0.94 -47.95
N ASN A 77 -31.76 0.15 -48.99
CA ASN A 77 -32.40 0.29 -50.29
C ASN A 77 -33.69 -0.53 -50.38
N GLY A 78 -34.02 -1.33 -49.38
CA GLY A 78 -35.16 -2.24 -49.38
C GLY A 78 -35.07 -3.20 -50.57
N VAL A 79 -36.06 -3.15 -51.46
CA VAL A 79 -36.11 -3.93 -52.71
C VAL A 79 -35.54 -3.19 -53.93
N ASN A 80 -35.11 -1.93 -53.76
CA ASN A 80 -34.63 -1.09 -54.85
C ASN A 80 -33.13 -1.29 -55.12
N PHE A 81 -32.72 -1.02 -56.36
CA PHE A 81 -31.34 -1.10 -56.80
C PHE A 81 -30.77 0.28 -57.10
N SER A 82 -29.50 0.50 -56.73
CA SER A 82 -28.77 1.75 -57.01
C SER A 82 -27.63 1.53 -58.02
N PRO A 83 -27.48 2.38 -59.05
CA PRO A 83 -26.34 2.31 -59.96
C PRO A 83 -25.05 2.90 -59.38
N PHE A 84 -25.14 3.70 -58.31
CA PHE A 84 -23.97 4.20 -57.59
C PHE A 84 -23.40 3.11 -56.69
N LEU A 85 -22.14 2.72 -56.90
CA LEU A 85 -21.45 1.68 -56.12
C LEU A 85 -20.61 2.26 -54.97
N THR A 86 -21.10 3.33 -54.32
CA THR A 86 -20.48 4.01 -53.16
C THR A 86 -21.55 4.71 -52.32
N THR A 87 -21.34 4.81 -51.01
CA THR A 87 -22.24 5.44 -50.03
C THR A 87 -21.95 6.92 -49.78
N GLU A 88 -20.88 7.46 -50.37
CA GLU A 88 -20.64 8.90 -50.38
C GLU A 88 -21.76 9.63 -51.15
N ASP A 89 -22.08 10.86 -50.74
CA ASP A 89 -23.15 11.66 -51.33
C ASP A 89 -22.76 12.18 -52.72
N THR A 90 -22.90 11.31 -53.71
CA THR A 90 -22.55 11.59 -55.10
C THR A 90 -23.61 12.42 -55.81
N GLN A 91 -24.86 12.49 -55.29
CA GLN A 91 -25.96 13.23 -55.92
C GLN A 91 -25.89 14.73 -55.62
N SER A 92 -25.51 15.13 -54.40
CA SER A 92 -25.31 16.56 -54.08
C SER A 92 -24.06 17.16 -54.74
N LEU A 93 -23.08 16.31 -55.07
CA LEU A 93 -21.82 16.68 -55.73
C LEU A 93 -21.86 16.57 -57.26
N GLY A 94 -23.00 16.18 -57.86
CA GLY A 94 -23.18 16.12 -59.31
C GLY A 94 -22.38 15.01 -60.02
N TYR A 95 -21.97 13.95 -59.31
CA TYR A 95 -21.17 12.87 -59.89
C TYR A 95 -22.04 11.84 -60.65
N ASP A 96 -21.50 11.35 -61.77
CA ASP A 96 -22.07 10.24 -62.57
C ASP A 96 -21.66 8.88 -61.94
N PRO A 97 -22.47 7.79 -62.07
CA PRO A 97 -22.06 6.46 -61.60
C PRO A 97 -20.77 5.90 -62.22
N SER A 98 -20.25 6.52 -63.29
CA SER A 98 -18.93 6.23 -63.88
C SER A 98 -17.76 6.87 -63.15
N SER A 99 -18.01 7.75 -62.18
CA SER A 99 -16.96 8.42 -61.39
C SER A 99 -15.99 7.42 -60.77
N PRO A 100 -14.70 7.78 -60.55
CA PRO A 100 -13.71 6.87 -59.99
C PRO A 100 -14.12 6.20 -58.68
N LEU A 101 -14.93 6.88 -57.86
CA LEU A 101 -15.45 6.39 -56.58
C LEU A 101 -16.42 5.20 -56.76
N SER A 102 -17.36 5.31 -57.70
CA SER A 102 -18.32 4.24 -58.05
C SER A 102 -17.71 3.21 -59.00
N GLY A 103 -16.98 3.65 -60.03
CA GLY A 103 -16.28 2.80 -61.00
C GLY A 103 -17.20 1.94 -61.87
N ASN A 104 -18.49 2.32 -62.01
CA ASN A 104 -19.46 1.54 -62.77
C ASN A 104 -19.28 1.75 -64.28
N VAL A 105 -19.58 0.73 -65.07
CA VAL A 105 -19.38 0.73 -66.53
C VAL A 105 -20.74 0.84 -67.22
N ARG A 106 -20.81 1.64 -68.29
CA ARG A 106 -22.05 1.76 -69.08
C ARG A 106 -22.30 0.52 -69.94
N MET A 107 -23.59 0.23 -70.13
CA MET A 107 -24.14 -0.77 -71.04
C MET A 107 -25.25 -0.09 -71.85
N GLY A 108 -24.89 0.48 -73.00
CA GLY A 108 -25.79 1.35 -73.75
C GLY A 108 -26.15 2.62 -72.96
N ALA A 109 -27.45 2.89 -72.81
CA ALA A 109 -27.96 4.01 -72.02
C ALA A 109 -28.03 3.72 -70.49
N ASN A 110 -27.69 2.50 -70.07
CA ASN A 110 -27.86 2.03 -68.69
C ASN A 110 -26.55 1.62 -68.03
N TRP A 111 -26.61 1.22 -66.77
CA TRP A 111 -25.46 0.81 -65.96
C TRP A 111 -25.32 -0.71 -65.89
N ARG A 112 -24.08 -1.19 -65.95
CA ARG A 112 -23.81 -2.64 -65.98
C ARG A 112 -23.99 -3.30 -64.61
N PHE A 113 -23.62 -2.60 -63.54
CA PHE A 113 -23.71 -3.13 -62.18
C PHE A 113 -24.71 -2.34 -61.34
N LEU A 114 -25.38 -3.04 -60.43
CA LEU A 114 -26.35 -2.48 -59.50
C LEU A 114 -26.02 -2.95 -58.09
N ARG A 115 -26.13 -2.05 -57.10
CA ARG A 115 -26.01 -2.41 -55.68
C ARG A 115 -27.37 -2.48 -55.00
N GLN A 116 -27.43 -3.27 -53.94
CA GLN A 116 -28.52 -3.30 -52.97
C GLN A 116 -27.93 -3.41 -51.57
N ILE A 117 -28.23 -2.45 -50.71
CA ILE A 117 -27.89 -2.46 -49.28
C ILE A 117 -29.16 -2.80 -48.50
N SER A 118 -29.05 -3.73 -47.55
CA SER A 118 -30.15 -4.13 -46.65
C SER A 118 -29.66 -4.13 -45.22
N ILE A 119 -30.42 -3.48 -44.34
CA ILE A 119 -30.01 -3.19 -42.97
C ILE A 119 -31.13 -3.64 -42.04
N ILE A 120 -30.78 -4.58 -41.16
CA ILE A 120 -31.75 -5.18 -40.24
C ILE A 120 -31.33 -4.83 -38.82
N GLY A 121 -32.21 -4.14 -38.10
CA GLY A 121 -32.10 -3.94 -36.66
C GLY A 121 -32.39 -5.23 -35.89
N GLU A 122 -31.63 -5.47 -34.83
CA GLU A 122 -31.90 -6.59 -33.92
C GLU A 122 -32.73 -6.09 -32.72
N SER A 123 -33.77 -6.85 -32.39
CA SER A 123 -34.71 -6.52 -31.31
C SER A 123 -34.10 -6.62 -29.91
N ALA A 124 -33.06 -7.44 -29.75
CA ALA A 124 -32.36 -7.68 -28.49
C ALA A 124 -31.23 -6.66 -28.19
N ASP A 125 -30.70 -5.96 -29.19
CA ASP A 125 -29.65 -4.95 -29.01
C ASP A 125 -29.90 -3.74 -29.93
N PRO A 126 -30.47 -2.63 -29.40
CA PRO A 126 -30.81 -1.46 -30.21
C PRO A 126 -29.59 -0.77 -30.82
N TYR A 127 -28.38 -1.07 -30.33
CA TYR A 127 -27.11 -0.53 -30.81
C TYR A 127 -26.43 -1.38 -31.88
N MET A 128 -27.09 -2.45 -32.34
CA MET A 128 -26.57 -3.38 -33.34
C MET A 128 -27.37 -3.31 -34.64
N ARG A 129 -26.67 -3.39 -35.77
CA ARG A 129 -27.26 -3.55 -37.12
C ARG A 129 -26.57 -4.66 -37.89
N LYS A 130 -27.37 -5.50 -38.55
CA LYS A 130 -26.88 -6.49 -39.52
C LYS A 130 -26.95 -5.89 -40.91
N VAL A 131 -25.80 -5.61 -41.50
CA VAL A 131 -25.67 -4.95 -42.80
C VAL A 131 -25.32 -5.98 -43.87
N ARG A 132 -26.06 -5.94 -44.97
CA ARG A 132 -25.85 -6.77 -46.15
C ARG A 132 -25.66 -5.88 -47.37
N VAL A 133 -24.55 -6.04 -48.07
CA VAL A 133 -24.27 -5.35 -49.33
C VAL A 133 -24.21 -6.40 -50.44
N SER A 134 -25.08 -6.31 -51.43
CA SER A 134 -25.15 -7.22 -52.58
C SER A 134 -24.95 -6.45 -53.89
N ILE A 135 -24.18 -7.02 -54.81
CA ILE A 135 -23.95 -6.45 -56.15
C ILE A 135 -24.48 -7.41 -57.22
N TYR A 136 -25.19 -6.86 -58.19
CA TYR A 136 -25.88 -7.56 -59.28
C TYR A 136 -25.41 -7.03 -60.64
N LEU A 137 -25.50 -7.89 -61.65
CA LEU A 137 -25.46 -7.49 -63.06
C LEU A 137 -26.86 -7.02 -63.47
N ALA A 138 -26.97 -5.87 -64.12
CA ALA A 138 -28.25 -5.33 -64.59
C ALA A 138 -28.88 -6.20 -65.69
N ASP A 139 -30.21 -6.27 -65.75
CA ASP A 139 -30.93 -6.90 -66.85
C ASP A 139 -30.90 -6.02 -68.10
N GLU A 140 -30.57 -6.61 -69.25
CA GLU A 140 -30.61 -5.92 -70.55
C GLU A 140 -32.05 -5.53 -70.95
N SER A 141 -33.05 -6.27 -70.47
CA SER A 141 -34.48 -6.03 -70.74
C SER A 141 -35.17 -5.13 -69.70
N ASN A 142 -34.65 -5.09 -68.46
CA ASN A 142 -35.11 -4.21 -67.39
C ASN A 142 -33.89 -3.62 -66.64
N PRO A 143 -33.39 -2.45 -67.07
CA PRO A 143 -32.12 -1.93 -66.58
C PRO A 143 -32.11 -1.49 -65.11
N SER A 144 -33.28 -1.43 -64.47
CA SER A 144 -33.45 -1.14 -63.05
C SER A 144 -33.55 -2.40 -62.18
N ALA A 145 -33.54 -3.59 -62.78
CA ALA A 145 -33.59 -4.88 -62.08
C ALA A 145 -32.26 -5.62 -62.21
N GLY A 146 -31.80 -6.22 -61.11
CA GLY A 146 -30.66 -7.13 -61.11
C GLY A 146 -31.02 -8.48 -61.73
N LYS A 147 -30.35 -8.87 -62.82
CA LYS A 147 -30.52 -10.17 -63.51
C LYS A 147 -29.74 -11.29 -62.84
N THR A 148 -28.46 -11.05 -62.56
CA THR A 148 -27.55 -12.06 -62.02
C THR A 148 -26.85 -11.52 -60.78
N PHE A 149 -26.98 -12.26 -59.68
CA PHE A 149 -26.23 -11.98 -58.46
C PHE A 149 -24.73 -12.25 -58.67
N LEU A 150 -23.87 -11.30 -58.32
CA LEU A 150 -22.42 -11.40 -58.53
C LEU A 150 -21.63 -11.58 -57.23
N ALA A 151 -21.94 -10.79 -56.18
CA ALA A 151 -21.23 -10.85 -54.90
C ALA A 151 -22.07 -10.29 -53.74
N LYS A 152 -21.77 -10.76 -52.52
CA LYS A 152 -22.39 -10.27 -51.27
C LYS A 152 -21.38 -10.24 -50.14
N SER A 153 -21.41 -9.16 -49.37
CA SER A 153 -20.73 -9.00 -48.09
C SER A 153 -21.77 -8.85 -46.97
N VAL A 154 -21.53 -9.50 -45.82
CA VAL A 154 -22.39 -9.42 -44.65
C VAL A 154 -21.53 -9.09 -43.44
N SER A 155 -21.94 -8.09 -42.67
CA SER A 155 -21.27 -7.69 -41.43
C SER A 155 -22.28 -7.33 -40.36
N ILE A 156 -21.88 -7.46 -39.11
CA ILE A 156 -22.55 -6.85 -37.96
C ILE A 156 -21.78 -5.57 -37.64
N ILE A 157 -22.50 -4.46 -37.45
CA ILE A 157 -21.94 -3.17 -37.02
C ILE A 157 -22.63 -2.79 -35.70
N LYS A 158 -21.85 -2.37 -34.70
CA LYS A 158 -22.34 -1.98 -33.37
C LYS A 158 -21.69 -0.67 -32.94
N THR A 159 -22.45 0.21 -32.27
CA THR A 159 -21.90 1.41 -31.61
C THR A 159 -21.57 1.14 -30.15
N SER A 160 -20.43 1.66 -29.70
CA SER A 160 -19.95 1.61 -28.32
C SER A 160 -20.67 2.67 -27.47
N VAL A 161 -22.00 2.60 -27.32
CA VAL A 161 -22.63 3.33 -26.21
C VAL A 161 -22.34 2.50 -24.96
N ALA A 162 -21.33 2.91 -24.20
CA ALA A 162 -21.08 2.35 -22.87
C ALA A 162 -22.38 2.46 -22.06
N GLY A 163 -22.91 1.32 -21.60
CA GLY A 163 -24.07 1.30 -20.73
C GLY A 163 -23.82 2.22 -19.54
N CYS A 164 -24.66 3.24 -19.40
CA CYS A 164 -24.63 4.19 -18.29
C CYS A 164 -25.25 3.54 -17.04
N ASN A 165 -24.66 2.43 -16.58
CA ASN A 165 -25.16 1.70 -15.43
C ASN A 165 -24.86 2.46 -14.13
N PRO A 166 -25.71 2.35 -13.10
CA PRO A 166 -25.35 2.71 -11.73
C PRO A 166 -24.08 2.01 -11.27
N ILE A 167 -23.19 2.73 -10.61
CA ILE A 167 -21.91 2.23 -10.10
C ILE A 167 -21.86 2.43 -8.58
N GLN A 168 -21.38 1.43 -7.86
CA GLN A 168 -20.97 1.49 -6.47
C GLN A 168 -19.45 1.43 -6.41
N VAL A 169 -18.86 2.44 -5.80
CA VAL A 169 -17.42 2.57 -5.62
C VAL A 169 -17.06 2.12 -4.22
N MET A 170 -16.18 1.14 -4.12
CA MET A 170 -15.61 0.65 -2.87
C MET A 170 -14.15 1.11 -2.76
N ASP A 171 -13.82 1.79 -1.66
CA ASP A 171 -12.47 2.23 -1.32
C ASP A 171 -11.67 1.08 -0.70
N VAL A 172 -10.63 0.63 -1.40
CA VAL A 172 -9.78 -0.49 -0.97
C VAL A 172 -8.33 -0.02 -0.82
N TYR A 173 -7.78 -0.19 0.39
CA TYR A 173 -6.41 0.15 0.72
C TYR A 173 -5.51 -1.08 0.58
N PHE A 174 -4.54 -1.01 -0.33
CA PHE A 174 -3.56 -2.06 -0.56
C PHE A 174 -2.24 -1.73 0.13
N LEU A 175 -1.83 -2.58 1.08
CA LEU A 175 -0.51 -2.49 1.69
C LEU A 175 0.50 -3.17 0.76
N CYS A 176 1.34 -2.38 0.09
CA CYS A 176 2.33 -2.79 -0.90
C CYS A 176 3.63 -2.01 -0.68
N ILE A 177 4.23 -2.21 0.48
CA ILE A 177 5.36 -1.44 0.99
C ILE A 177 6.63 -1.66 0.16
N GLU A 178 7.23 -0.57 -0.29
CA GLU A 178 8.33 -0.54 -1.26
C GLU A 178 9.62 -1.19 -0.77
N ASN A 179 9.90 -1.10 0.53
CA ASN A 179 11.13 -1.61 1.15
C ASN A 179 10.90 -2.84 2.04
N ILE A 180 9.79 -3.54 1.85
CA ILE A 180 9.48 -4.82 2.49
C ILE A 180 9.26 -5.88 1.41
N PRO A 181 9.84 -7.09 1.55
CA PRO A 181 9.75 -8.09 0.51
C PRO A 181 8.34 -8.70 0.42
N GLY A 182 7.93 -9.06 -0.79
CA GLY A 182 6.74 -9.91 -1.03
C GLY A 182 7.04 -11.36 -0.66
N TRP A 183 7.10 -11.68 0.64
CA TRP A 183 7.64 -12.94 1.19
C TRP A 183 7.16 -14.24 0.51
N TRP A 184 5.90 -14.28 0.08
CA TRP A 184 5.23 -15.45 -0.50
C TRP A 184 5.23 -15.46 -2.04
N THR A 185 5.77 -14.42 -2.68
CA THR A 185 5.82 -14.25 -4.14
C THR A 185 7.05 -13.39 -4.53
N SER A 186 7.08 -12.74 -5.70
CA SER A 186 8.06 -11.66 -5.94
C SER A 186 7.47 -10.32 -5.56
N THR A 187 8.28 -9.44 -4.96
CA THR A 187 7.90 -8.04 -4.71
C THR A 187 7.48 -7.33 -5.99
N ALA A 188 8.05 -7.71 -7.14
CA ALA A 188 7.69 -7.16 -8.45
C ALA A 188 6.27 -7.52 -8.88
N ASP A 189 5.72 -8.64 -8.39
CA ASP A 189 4.43 -9.16 -8.82
C ASP A 189 3.27 -8.62 -7.97
N LEU A 190 3.54 -8.09 -6.77
CA LEU A 190 2.52 -7.68 -5.80
C LEU A 190 1.50 -6.70 -6.39
N ARG A 191 1.99 -5.58 -6.95
CA ARG A 191 1.15 -4.52 -7.49
C ARG A 191 0.48 -4.90 -8.82
N PRO A 192 1.20 -5.38 -9.86
CA PRO A 192 0.58 -5.82 -11.11
C PRO A 192 -0.53 -6.86 -10.91
N MET A 193 -0.31 -7.80 -9.98
CA MET A 193 -1.33 -8.79 -9.63
C MET A 193 -2.59 -8.15 -9.05
N ALA A 194 -2.47 -7.19 -8.12
CA ALA A 194 -3.63 -6.50 -7.57
C ALA A 194 -4.37 -5.65 -8.63
N ASP A 195 -3.63 -4.98 -9.53
CA ASP A 195 -4.21 -4.20 -10.64
C ASP A 195 -5.00 -5.10 -11.63
N GLU A 196 -4.45 -6.27 -11.98
CA GLU A 196 -5.13 -7.25 -12.84
C GLU A 196 -6.41 -7.77 -12.18
N LEU A 197 -6.37 -8.05 -10.87
CA LEU A 197 -7.52 -8.56 -10.12
C LEU A 197 -8.65 -7.55 -10.00
N VAL A 198 -8.30 -6.28 -9.74
CA VAL A 198 -9.27 -5.19 -9.71
C VAL A 198 -9.95 -5.07 -11.08
N THR A 199 -9.16 -5.08 -12.15
CA THR A 199 -9.68 -5.00 -13.53
C THR A 199 -10.60 -6.19 -13.88
N ASP A 200 -10.21 -7.42 -13.54
CA ASP A 200 -11.01 -8.63 -13.77
C ASP A 200 -12.33 -8.61 -12.99
N LEU A 201 -12.30 -8.20 -11.71
CA LEU A 201 -13.52 -8.10 -10.89
C LEU A 201 -14.49 -7.04 -11.41
N GLN A 202 -14.00 -5.86 -11.79
CA GLN A 202 -14.83 -4.79 -12.36
C GLN A 202 -15.40 -5.18 -13.73
N THR A 203 -14.62 -5.88 -14.55
CA THR A 203 -15.08 -6.37 -15.86
C THR A 203 -16.23 -7.37 -15.73
N ARG A 204 -16.17 -8.24 -14.71
CA ARG A 204 -17.23 -9.22 -14.41
C ARG A 204 -18.44 -8.62 -13.71
N ASN A 205 -18.27 -7.46 -13.08
CA ASN A 205 -19.28 -6.79 -12.26
C ASN A 205 -19.36 -5.32 -12.69
N PRO A 206 -20.04 -4.99 -13.81
CA PRO A 206 -19.99 -3.65 -14.42
C PRO A 206 -20.60 -2.51 -13.57
N GLY A 207 -21.30 -2.82 -12.49
CA GLY A 207 -21.79 -1.84 -11.51
C GLY A 207 -20.89 -1.68 -10.28
N LEU A 208 -19.77 -2.40 -10.19
CA LEU A 208 -18.81 -2.32 -9.10
C LEU A 208 -17.54 -1.65 -9.58
N GLU A 209 -17.10 -0.62 -8.85
CA GLU A 209 -15.81 0.00 -9.03
C GLU A 209 -14.99 -0.12 -7.74
N LEU A 210 -13.72 -0.51 -7.86
CA LEU A 210 -12.79 -0.55 -6.73
C LEU A 210 -11.84 0.62 -6.87
N ARG A 211 -12.00 1.65 -6.03
CA ARG A 211 -11.05 2.76 -5.97
C ARG A 211 -9.88 2.34 -5.09
N THR A 212 -8.73 2.17 -5.74
CA THR A 212 -7.52 1.67 -5.11
C THR A 212 -6.76 2.80 -4.42
N HIS A 213 -6.45 2.60 -3.14
CA HIS A 213 -5.57 3.46 -2.35
C HIS A 213 -4.30 2.67 -2.05
N TRP A 214 -3.21 3.05 -2.69
CA TRP A 214 -1.93 2.42 -2.44
C TRP A 214 -1.37 2.89 -1.10
N ILE A 215 -0.73 1.99 -0.37
CA ILE A 215 0.12 2.27 0.78
C ILE A 215 1.46 1.59 0.51
N THR A 216 2.41 2.36 0.00
CA THR A 216 3.74 1.97 -0.47
C THR A 216 4.85 2.40 0.48
N ARG A 217 4.61 3.41 1.32
CA ARG A 217 5.61 3.93 2.26
C ARG A 217 5.37 3.43 3.68
N LEU A 218 6.40 2.93 4.36
CA LEU A 218 6.33 2.64 5.80
C LEU A 218 6.10 3.91 6.63
N ALA A 219 7.05 4.83 6.52
CA ALA A 219 7.13 6.13 7.17
C ALA A 219 8.28 6.94 6.52
N TYR A 220 8.59 8.10 7.08
CA TYR A 220 9.73 8.95 6.67
C TYR A 220 10.91 8.74 7.63
N GLY A 221 12.11 8.51 7.10
CA GLY A 221 13.31 8.21 7.88
C GLY A 221 13.88 9.41 8.63
N ARG A 222 14.52 9.18 9.77
CA ARG A 222 15.07 10.22 10.66
C ARG A 222 16.33 10.89 10.13
N ASP A 223 17.26 10.12 9.59
CA ASP A 223 18.50 10.65 9.00
C ASP A 223 18.24 11.00 7.52
N PRO A 224 18.26 12.28 7.10
CA PRO A 224 18.06 12.70 5.72
C PRO A 224 19.23 12.37 4.77
N CYS A 225 20.41 12.03 5.30
CA CYS A 225 21.55 11.56 4.50
C CYS A 225 21.42 10.07 4.18
N TYR A 226 20.71 9.27 4.98
CA TYR A 226 20.59 7.82 4.81
C TYR A 226 20.17 7.42 3.39
N THR A 227 21.07 6.70 2.71
CA THR A 227 20.92 6.29 1.31
C THR A 227 21.38 4.83 1.16
N PRO A 228 20.48 3.85 1.35
CA PRO A 228 20.84 2.45 1.17
C PRO A 228 21.26 2.18 -0.28
N TRP A 229 22.14 1.22 -0.48
CA TRP A 229 22.60 0.81 -1.80
C TRP A 229 21.80 -0.40 -2.29
N ILE A 230 21.47 -0.41 -3.58
CA ILE A 230 20.76 -1.50 -4.25
C ILE A 230 21.44 -1.82 -5.59
N ASN A 231 21.52 -3.11 -5.90
CA ASN A 231 22.09 -3.59 -7.14
C ASN A 231 21.01 -3.81 -8.20
N GLU A 232 21.19 -3.30 -9.42
CA GLU A 232 20.22 -3.46 -10.51
C GLU A 232 20.85 -4.08 -11.77
N SER A 233 22.08 -3.68 -12.10
CA SER A 233 22.80 -4.05 -13.32
C SER A 233 23.43 -5.45 -13.26
N VAL A 234 23.86 -5.88 -12.07
CA VAL A 234 24.53 -7.16 -11.85
C VAL A 234 23.86 -7.90 -10.71
N ARG A 235 23.69 -9.22 -10.87
CA ARG A 235 23.09 -10.08 -9.87
C ARG A 235 23.92 -10.14 -8.59
N ALA A 236 23.24 -10.20 -7.45
CA ALA A 236 23.84 -10.19 -6.12
C ALA A 236 24.85 -11.33 -5.87
N ASP A 237 24.70 -12.49 -6.52
CA ASP A 237 25.64 -13.63 -6.45
C ASP A 237 26.83 -13.50 -7.41
N GLN A 238 26.77 -12.57 -8.35
CA GLN A 238 27.79 -12.35 -9.39
C GLN A 238 28.57 -11.05 -9.19
N LEU A 239 28.10 -10.13 -8.35
CA LEU A 239 28.79 -8.88 -8.01
C LEU A 239 30.27 -9.10 -7.71
N THR A 240 31.14 -8.24 -8.22
CA THR A 240 32.57 -8.25 -7.86
C THR A 240 32.79 -7.71 -6.45
N ASP A 241 31.93 -6.80 -6.00
CA ASP A 241 31.89 -6.29 -4.63
C ASP A 241 30.48 -5.77 -4.29
N ILE A 242 30.13 -5.78 -3.01
CA ILE A 242 28.98 -5.03 -2.45
C ILE A 242 29.58 -3.82 -1.74
N PRO A 243 29.63 -2.63 -2.36
CA PRO A 243 30.47 -1.51 -1.90
C PRO A 243 30.02 -0.87 -0.59
N TYR A 244 28.77 -1.10 -0.19
CA TYR A 244 28.12 -0.37 0.90
C TYR A 244 27.40 -1.30 1.88
N VAL A 245 27.44 -0.95 3.17
CA VAL A 245 27.01 -1.86 4.25
C VAL A 245 25.50 -1.85 4.47
N TYR A 246 24.87 -0.68 4.28
CA TYR A 246 23.42 -0.55 4.18
C TYR A 246 23.03 -0.94 2.76
N TYR A 247 22.62 -2.20 2.61
CA TYR A 247 22.49 -2.90 1.33
C TYR A 247 21.12 -3.56 1.26
N TYR A 248 20.41 -3.30 0.15
CA TYR A 248 19.17 -3.93 -0.23
C TYR A 248 19.44 -4.80 -1.46
N PRO A 249 19.19 -6.13 -1.40
CA PRO A 249 19.33 -6.98 -2.58
C PRO A 249 18.28 -6.64 -3.64
N GLY A 250 18.72 -6.12 -4.78
CA GLY A 250 17.86 -5.85 -5.93
C GLY A 250 17.79 -7.05 -6.84
N LEU A 251 18.63 -7.07 -7.88
CA LEU A 251 18.72 -8.17 -8.82
C LEU A 251 19.39 -9.40 -8.18
N VAL A 252 18.71 -10.53 -8.19
CA VAL A 252 19.12 -11.79 -7.57
C VAL A 252 18.98 -12.95 -8.55
N LYS A 253 19.46 -14.12 -8.16
CA LYS A 253 19.28 -15.33 -8.96
C LYS A 253 17.79 -15.67 -9.10
N LYS A 254 17.35 -15.89 -10.34
CA LYS A 254 16.00 -16.36 -10.65
C LYS A 254 15.63 -17.57 -9.80
N ARG A 255 14.47 -17.51 -9.18
CA ARG A 255 13.89 -18.63 -8.43
C ARG A 255 13.01 -19.45 -9.36
N THR A 256 13.06 -20.77 -9.25
CA THR A 256 12.18 -21.68 -9.99
C THR A 256 11.59 -22.67 -9.00
N SER A 257 10.26 -22.77 -8.95
CA SER A 257 9.56 -23.78 -8.15
C SER A 257 8.27 -24.21 -8.80
N GLY A 258 7.98 -25.52 -8.73
CA GLY A 258 6.78 -26.09 -9.34
C GLY A 258 6.63 -25.85 -10.85
N GLY A 259 7.71 -25.46 -11.55
CA GLY A 259 7.68 -25.06 -12.96
C GLY A 259 7.32 -23.58 -13.21
N VAL A 260 7.18 -22.76 -12.16
CA VAL A 260 6.97 -21.31 -12.25
C VAL A 260 8.27 -20.57 -12.00
N ASP A 261 8.54 -19.63 -12.90
CA ASP A 261 9.71 -18.76 -12.89
C ASP A 261 9.36 -17.43 -12.23
N TYR A 262 9.98 -17.13 -11.09
CA TYR A 262 9.77 -15.85 -10.40
C TYR A 262 10.62 -14.75 -11.04
N SER A 263 10.21 -13.48 -10.86
CA SER A 263 11.04 -12.32 -11.20
C SER A 263 12.42 -12.39 -10.52
N GLU A 264 13.44 -11.88 -11.22
CA GLU A 264 14.82 -11.82 -10.74
C GLU A 264 15.05 -10.71 -9.70
N PHE A 265 14.04 -9.89 -9.40
CA PHE A 265 14.15 -8.85 -8.37
C PHE A 265 13.61 -9.30 -7.01
N TYR A 266 14.43 -9.11 -5.96
CA TYR A 266 14.02 -9.27 -4.56
C TYR A 266 13.42 -7.96 -4.03
N TYR A 267 14.18 -6.86 -4.08
CA TYR A 267 13.63 -5.50 -4.06
C TYR A 267 13.65 -4.92 -5.47
N VAL A 268 12.65 -4.11 -5.81
CA VAL A 268 12.56 -3.45 -7.11
C VAL A 268 13.01 -1.99 -6.95
N PRO A 269 14.19 -1.59 -7.45
CA PRO A 269 14.72 -0.23 -7.25
C PRO A 269 13.73 0.86 -7.69
N GLY A 270 13.10 0.69 -8.86
CA GLY A 270 12.13 1.64 -9.40
C GLY A 270 10.82 1.76 -8.62
N TYR A 271 10.54 0.88 -7.64
CA TYR A 271 9.36 1.00 -6.78
C TYR A 271 9.64 1.76 -5.49
N ILE A 272 10.90 2.03 -5.17
CA ILE A 272 11.29 2.78 -3.97
C ILE A 272 11.26 4.28 -4.29
N GLY A 273 10.26 4.99 -3.79
CA GLY A 273 10.10 6.43 -3.94
C GLY A 273 11.03 7.26 -3.05
N GLY A 274 11.63 6.63 -2.03
CA GLY A 274 12.64 7.25 -1.18
C GLY A 274 13.99 7.40 -1.85
N LYS A 275 14.88 8.17 -1.21
CA LYS A 275 16.28 8.34 -1.61
C LYS A 275 17.03 7.00 -1.50
N ILE A 276 17.60 6.53 -2.60
CA ILE A 276 18.35 5.27 -2.68
C ILE A 276 19.52 5.39 -3.67
N ASN A 277 20.55 4.57 -3.51
CA ASN A 277 21.70 4.52 -4.41
C ASN A 277 21.62 3.24 -5.26
N ILE A 278 21.35 3.39 -6.57
CA ILE A 278 21.27 2.30 -7.53
C ILE A 278 22.61 2.20 -8.26
N ASP A 279 23.37 1.14 -8.01
CA ASP A 279 24.66 0.87 -8.66
C ASP A 279 25.65 2.05 -8.69
N GLY A 280 25.67 2.87 -7.63
CA GLY A 280 26.54 4.04 -7.50
C GLY A 280 25.88 5.37 -7.87
N THR A 281 24.65 5.36 -8.39
CA THR A 281 23.89 6.56 -8.73
C THR A 281 22.76 6.79 -7.73
N VAL A 282 22.78 7.94 -7.04
CA VAL A 282 21.68 8.32 -6.14
C VAL A 282 20.46 8.76 -6.96
N THR A 283 19.35 8.06 -6.77
CA THR A 283 18.03 8.42 -7.33
C THR A 283 17.17 9.06 -6.24
N ASN A 284 16.16 9.84 -6.67
CA ASN A 284 15.23 10.53 -5.75
C ASN A 284 15.96 11.40 -4.70
N ALA A 285 17.04 12.08 -5.08
CA ALA A 285 17.92 12.81 -4.15
C ALA A 285 17.20 13.94 -3.36
N SER A 286 16.13 14.51 -3.90
CA SER A 286 15.26 15.50 -3.25
C SER A 286 14.05 14.91 -2.52
N SER A 287 13.88 13.59 -2.55
CA SER A 287 12.80 12.87 -1.86
C SER A 287 13.14 12.65 -0.38
N TYR A 288 12.27 11.92 0.32
CA TYR A 288 12.46 11.51 1.71
C TYR A 288 13.54 10.44 1.85
N SER A 289 14.17 10.37 3.02
CA SER A 289 15.01 9.24 3.38
C SER A 289 14.15 8.04 3.77
N VAL A 290 14.55 6.85 3.33
CA VAL A 290 13.81 5.61 3.59
C VAL A 290 13.82 5.32 5.10
N ALA A 291 12.65 4.97 5.65
CA ALA A 291 12.54 4.43 7.00
C ALA A 291 12.66 2.91 6.99
N ASP A 292 13.58 2.35 7.78
CA ASP A 292 13.81 0.90 7.85
C ASP A 292 14.33 0.45 9.24
N GLN A 293 14.78 -0.81 9.36
CA GLN A 293 15.30 -1.35 10.62
C GLN A 293 16.49 -0.60 11.22
N TYR A 294 17.20 0.22 10.43
CA TYR A 294 18.31 1.07 10.87
C TYR A 294 17.86 2.53 10.97
N ASN A 295 17.29 3.09 9.90
CA ASN A 295 16.80 4.46 9.90
C ASN A 295 15.35 4.53 10.37
N ASN A 296 15.15 4.59 11.68
CA ASN A 296 13.80 4.65 12.28
C ASN A 296 12.98 5.85 11.77
N ALA A 297 11.66 5.75 11.84
CA ALA A 297 10.70 6.79 11.45
C ALA A 297 10.85 8.07 12.29
N VAL A 298 10.72 9.24 11.68
CA VAL A 298 10.67 10.56 12.37
C VAL A 298 9.54 10.60 13.40
N ARG A 299 9.47 11.63 14.24
CA ARG A 299 8.30 11.84 15.13
C ARG A 299 7.06 12.15 14.26
N TYR A 300 5.86 11.78 14.71
CA TYR A 300 4.64 11.95 13.93
C TYR A 300 4.40 13.40 13.47
N PRO A 301 4.61 14.43 14.32
CA PRO A 301 4.53 15.82 13.87
C PRO A 301 5.49 16.20 12.72
N ASP A 302 6.69 15.62 12.69
CA ASP A 302 7.64 15.84 11.59
C ASP A 302 7.20 15.12 10.32
N GLU A 303 6.62 13.92 10.45
CA GLU A 303 6.06 13.16 9.33
C GLU A 303 4.88 13.88 8.69
N GLU A 304 3.96 14.45 9.47
CA GLU A 304 2.88 15.29 8.94
C GLU A 304 3.43 16.49 8.16
N ARG A 305 4.51 17.12 8.67
CA ARG A 305 5.16 18.25 8.00
C ARG A 305 5.79 17.84 6.67
N LEU A 306 6.49 16.70 6.63
CA LEU A 306 7.10 16.16 5.42
C LEU A 306 6.03 15.75 4.39
N TYR A 307 4.95 15.12 4.83
CA TYR A 307 3.83 14.76 3.97
C TYR A 307 3.15 16.00 3.37
N ALA A 308 2.93 17.05 4.15
CA ALA A 308 2.34 18.30 3.66
C ALA A 308 3.21 18.99 2.59
N GLN A 309 4.53 18.78 2.62
CA GLN A 309 5.47 19.29 1.61
C GLN A 309 5.54 18.41 0.37
N SER A 310 5.55 17.09 0.54
CA SER A 310 5.67 16.14 -0.58
C SER A 310 4.35 15.92 -1.33
N GLY A 311 3.22 16.05 -0.63
CA GLY A 311 1.92 15.61 -1.10
C GLY A 311 1.85 14.10 -1.37
N GLY A 312 0.75 13.67 -1.98
CA GLY A 312 0.57 12.31 -2.51
C GLY A 312 0.03 11.31 -1.49
N GLU A 313 0.57 10.10 -1.54
CA GLU A 313 0.13 8.94 -0.76
C GLU A 313 0.57 9.03 0.71
N ILE A 314 -0.36 8.76 1.64
CA ILE A 314 -0.05 8.70 3.08
C ILE A 314 0.81 7.48 3.39
N SER A 315 1.68 7.58 4.41
CA SER A 315 2.45 6.43 4.88
C SER A 315 1.57 5.43 5.66
N LEU A 316 2.07 4.21 5.83
CA LEU A 316 1.44 3.19 6.67
C LEU A 316 1.24 3.69 8.11
N ARG A 317 2.23 4.38 8.67
CA ARG A 317 2.09 4.98 10.00
C ARG A 317 0.95 6.00 10.04
N MET A 318 0.84 6.86 9.03
CA MET A 318 -0.24 7.85 8.98
C MET A 318 -1.62 7.20 8.84
N LEU A 319 -1.75 6.13 8.04
CA LEU A 319 -2.98 5.34 7.97
C LEU A 319 -3.36 4.80 9.36
N LEU A 320 -2.41 4.14 10.03
CA LEU A 320 -2.63 3.56 11.35
C LEU A 320 -2.96 4.62 12.42
N GLU A 321 -2.29 5.77 12.38
CA GLU A 321 -2.58 6.89 13.28
C GLU A 321 -3.99 7.44 13.04
N LYS A 322 -4.38 7.69 11.79
CA LYS A 322 -5.74 8.13 11.44
C LYS A 322 -6.81 7.13 11.89
N MET A 323 -6.58 5.83 11.72
CA MET A 323 -7.52 4.80 12.20
C MET A 323 -7.71 4.82 13.72
N ASN A 324 -6.71 5.27 14.50
CA ASN A 324 -6.76 5.27 15.96
C ASN A 324 -7.18 6.62 16.56
N SER A 325 -6.78 7.73 15.94
CA SER A 325 -6.98 9.09 16.46
C SER A 325 -8.11 9.86 15.75
N SER A 326 -8.38 9.56 14.47
CA SER A 326 -9.43 10.19 13.65
C SER A 326 -10.29 9.14 12.89
N PRO A 327 -10.86 8.13 13.59
CA PRO A 327 -11.47 6.96 12.93
C PRO A 327 -12.67 7.29 12.03
N SER A 328 -13.34 8.42 12.23
CA SER A 328 -14.47 8.86 11.39
C SER A 328 -14.06 9.07 9.92
N GLU A 329 -12.82 9.47 9.66
CA GLU A 329 -12.30 9.67 8.30
C GLU A 329 -12.13 8.35 7.52
N LEU A 330 -11.98 7.24 8.22
CA LEU A 330 -11.69 5.92 7.66
C LEU A 330 -12.77 4.89 8.03
N ARG A 331 -13.99 5.35 8.30
CA ARG A 331 -15.08 4.47 8.72
C ARG A 331 -15.42 3.47 7.61
N ASN A 332 -15.50 2.19 7.97
CA ASN A 332 -15.67 1.01 7.12
C ASN A 332 -14.53 0.79 6.11
N VAL A 333 -13.29 1.14 6.47
CA VAL A 333 -12.12 0.93 5.60
C VAL A 333 -11.92 -0.55 5.25
N LEU A 334 -11.55 -0.83 4.00
CA LEU A 334 -11.16 -2.14 3.51
C LEU A 334 -9.64 -2.17 3.31
N ILE A 335 -8.94 -3.10 3.97
CA ILE A 335 -7.48 -3.20 3.94
C ILE A 335 -7.07 -4.59 3.46
N VAL A 336 -6.24 -4.64 2.42
CA VAL A 336 -5.65 -5.86 1.89
C VAL A 336 -4.14 -5.79 2.04
N ASN A 337 -3.58 -6.71 2.84
CA ASN A 337 -2.13 -6.84 2.99
C ASN A 337 -1.55 -7.74 1.89
N LEU A 338 -0.90 -7.14 0.89
CA LEU A 338 -0.29 -7.88 -0.22
C LEU A 338 0.98 -8.64 0.20
N HIS A 339 1.58 -8.34 1.35
CA HIS A 339 2.75 -9.08 1.86
C HIS A 339 2.41 -10.45 2.48
N GLY A 340 1.13 -10.84 2.50
CA GLY A 340 0.67 -12.16 2.92
C GLY A 340 0.95 -12.45 4.39
N GLU A 341 1.78 -13.46 4.65
CA GLU A 341 2.15 -13.91 6.00
C GLU A 341 2.97 -12.87 6.77
N LEU A 342 3.57 -11.91 6.07
CA LEU A 342 4.33 -10.83 6.67
C LEU A 342 3.41 -9.64 6.93
N LEU A 343 3.41 -9.12 8.16
CA LEU A 343 2.76 -7.83 8.48
C LEU A 343 3.78 -6.69 8.43
N PRO A 344 3.62 -5.71 7.53
CA PRO A 344 4.37 -4.47 7.60
C PRO A 344 4.12 -3.72 8.90
N ILE A 345 5.15 -3.16 9.51
CA ILE A 345 5.05 -2.30 10.68
C ILE A 345 6.07 -1.15 10.57
N PRO A 346 5.70 0.11 10.83
CA PRO A 346 6.65 1.22 10.72
C PRO A 346 7.68 1.20 11.86
N PRO A 347 8.98 1.44 11.61
CA PRO A 347 10.02 1.40 12.65
C PRO A 347 9.98 2.63 13.57
N MET A 348 9.08 2.62 14.57
CA MET A 348 8.76 3.80 15.39
C MET A 348 9.44 3.82 16.77
N ARG A 349 9.77 5.04 17.22
CA ARG A 349 10.08 5.36 18.63
C ARG A 349 9.71 6.81 18.94
N ASN A 350 9.36 7.05 20.19
CA ASN A 350 8.73 8.29 20.65
C ASN A 350 9.68 9.30 21.31
N TYR A 351 10.99 9.11 21.23
CA TYR A 351 11.98 10.06 21.75
C TYR A 351 12.92 10.54 20.65
N SER A 352 13.62 11.63 20.95
CA SER A 352 14.41 12.38 19.98
C SER A 352 15.85 11.90 19.90
N ASP A 353 16.45 12.10 18.73
CA ASP A 353 17.87 11.85 18.53
C ASP A 353 18.71 12.99 19.04
N PRO A 354 19.91 12.73 19.55
CA PRO A 354 20.83 13.79 19.92
C PRO A 354 21.27 14.60 18.70
N ALA A 355 21.36 15.91 18.89
CA ALA A 355 22.05 16.79 17.97
C ALA A 355 23.55 16.45 18.02
N LYS A 356 24.19 16.51 16.85
CA LYS A 356 25.62 16.27 16.70
C LYS A 356 26.23 17.31 15.76
N ASP A 357 27.48 17.66 16.01
CA ASP A 357 28.29 18.46 15.08
C ASP A 357 29.62 17.74 14.89
N PRO A 358 29.68 16.75 13.97
CA PRO A 358 30.87 15.92 13.77
C PRO A 358 32.10 16.72 13.32
N VAL A 359 31.92 17.91 12.75
CA VAL A 359 32.98 18.75 12.21
C VAL A 359 33.58 19.64 13.29
N SER A 360 32.74 20.42 13.98
CA SER A 360 33.21 21.42 14.95
C SER A 360 33.28 20.88 16.37
N SER A 361 32.57 19.80 16.70
CA SER A 361 32.49 19.21 18.04
C SER A 361 32.42 17.68 17.97
N PRO A 362 33.48 17.02 17.48
CA PRO A 362 33.48 15.58 17.26
C PRO A 362 33.20 14.80 18.55
N ASN A 363 32.45 13.72 18.42
CA ASN A 363 31.91 12.86 19.46
C ASN A 363 30.89 13.49 20.40
N ALA A 364 30.72 14.82 20.40
CA ALA A 364 29.77 15.49 21.27
C ALA A 364 28.32 15.25 20.80
N ARG A 365 27.43 15.08 21.77
CA ARG A 365 26.00 14.87 21.59
C ARG A 365 25.25 15.73 22.59
N ILE A 366 24.13 16.30 22.17
CA ILE A 366 23.22 17.00 23.08
C ILE A 366 21.76 16.73 22.74
N VAL A 367 20.93 16.53 23.76
CA VAL A 367 19.49 16.31 23.61
C VAL A 367 18.76 16.85 24.83
N ALA A 368 17.54 17.36 24.63
CA ALA A 368 16.64 17.70 25.72
C ALA A 368 15.37 16.86 25.65
N HIS A 369 14.94 16.35 26.80
CA HIS A 369 13.69 15.61 26.93
C HIS A 369 12.85 16.18 28.07
N PRO A 370 11.53 16.38 27.87
CA PRO A 370 10.62 16.63 28.97
C PRO A 370 10.47 15.36 29.83
N GLU A 371 10.19 15.52 31.12
CA GLU A 371 10.02 14.37 32.02
C GLU A 371 8.77 13.53 31.72
N LYS A 372 7.78 14.09 31.02
CA LYS A 372 6.53 13.44 30.55
C LYS A 372 6.26 13.79 29.08
N LEU A 373 5.44 12.99 28.40
CA LEU A 373 4.85 13.37 27.11
C LEU A 373 3.65 14.29 27.30
N LEU A 374 2.79 14.01 28.30
CA LEU A 374 1.56 14.75 28.57
C LEU A 374 1.62 15.49 29.92
N PHE A 375 1.31 16.78 29.88
CA PHE A 375 1.20 17.67 31.05
C PHE A 375 -0.21 18.26 31.16
N GLY A 376 -0.69 18.49 32.38
CA GLY A 376 -1.87 19.31 32.66
C GLY A 376 -1.56 20.81 32.62
N LEU A 377 -2.59 21.66 32.58
CA LEU A 377 -2.42 23.14 32.59
C LEU A 377 -1.76 23.66 33.88
N ALA A 378 -1.95 22.96 35.00
CA ALA A 378 -1.40 23.32 36.29
C ALA A 378 -0.05 22.64 36.59
N ASP A 379 0.48 21.83 35.66
CA ASP A 379 1.75 21.14 35.86
C ASP A 379 2.92 22.08 35.54
N GLN A 380 4.01 21.96 36.31
CA GLN A 380 5.31 22.44 35.86
C GLN A 380 5.85 21.51 34.76
N ILE A 381 6.60 22.07 33.82
CA ILE A 381 7.15 21.33 32.68
C ILE A 381 8.68 21.33 32.76
N PRO A 382 9.28 20.35 33.45
CA PRO A 382 10.72 20.17 33.49
C PRO A 382 11.24 19.52 32.20
N LEU A 383 12.16 20.20 31.52
CA LEU A 383 12.98 19.67 30.44
C LEU A 383 14.39 19.41 30.97
N ARG A 384 14.86 18.17 30.80
CA ARG A 384 16.22 17.74 31.15
C ARG A 384 17.12 17.77 29.92
N VAL A 385 18.25 18.44 30.03
CA VAL A 385 19.24 18.53 28.95
C VAL A 385 20.43 17.63 29.27
N TYR A 386 20.77 16.78 28.32
CA TYR A 386 21.85 15.79 28.41
C TYR A 386 22.91 16.13 27.37
N SER A 387 24.12 16.42 27.84
CA SER A 387 25.30 16.61 27.01
C SER A 387 26.29 15.50 27.31
N TYR A 388 26.72 14.75 26.30
CA TYR A 388 27.59 13.57 26.48
C TYR A 388 28.47 13.33 25.25
N VAL A 389 29.36 12.34 25.34
CA VAL A 389 30.23 11.92 24.23
C VAL A 389 30.06 10.46 23.87
N MET A 390 30.28 10.13 22.59
CA MET A 390 30.19 8.76 22.08
C MET A 390 31.33 7.83 22.51
N ASN A 391 32.48 8.41 22.91
CA ASN A 391 33.61 7.68 23.49
C ASN A 391 34.10 8.41 24.76
N PRO A 392 33.47 8.17 25.91
CA PRO A 392 33.83 8.85 27.16
C PRO A 392 35.29 8.68 27.54
N ASP A 393 35.86 7.49 27.38
CA ASP A 393 37.22 7.22 27.86
C ASP A 393 38.32 7.96 27.08
N GLY A 394 38.00 8.45 25.87
CA GLY A 394 38.91 9.24 25.04
C GLY A 394 38.82 10.76 25.23
N VAL A 395 37.96 11.27 26.12
CA VAL A 395 37.68 12.72 26.27
C VAL A 395 38.05 13.18 27.68
N ALA A 396 38.63 14.37 27.85
CA ALA A 396 39.01 14.88 29.17
C ALA A 396 37.80 15.12 30.09
N HIS A 397 37.94 14.83 31.39
CA HIS A 397 36.85 14.84 32.37
C HIS A 397 36.20 16.22 32.61
N ASP A 398 36.86 17.30 32.21
CA ASP A 398 36.46 18.70 32.33
C ASP A 398 36.03 19.30 30.98
N SER A 399 35.89 18.48 29.93
CA SER A 399 35.45 18.94 28.61
C SER A 399 34.02 19.50 28.66
N VAL A 400 33.79 20.59 27.93
CA VAL A 400 32.50 21.29 27.86
C VAL A 400 32.13 21.63 26.41
N ILE A 401 30.83 21.72 26.13
CA ILE A 401 30.30 22.47 24.99
C ILE A 401 30.18 23.93 25.44
N ALA A 402 30.85 24.85 24.74
CA ALA A 402 30.86 26.27 25.10
C ALA A 402 29.45 26.86 25.13
N ASN A 403 28.67 26.65 24.06
CA ASN A 403 27.30 27.11 23.94
C ASN A 403 26.41 25.95 23.50
N ALA A 404 25.34 25.70 24.23
CA ALA A 404 24.27 24.78 23.84
C ALA A 404 22.96 25.55 23.75
N THR A 405 22.23 25.43 22.65
CA THR A 405 21.06 26.27 22.41
C THR A 405 19.79 25.42 22.39
N ILE A 406 18.76 25.87 23.10
CA ILE A 406 17.41 25.30 23.10
C ILE A 406 16.47 26.36 22.58
N HIS A 407 15.84 26.09 21.44
CA HIS A 407 14.90 26.98 20.80
C HIS A 407 13.48 26.42 20.92
N PHE A 408 12.58 27.22 21.49
CA PHE A 408 11.15 26.97 21.58
C PHE A 408 10.44 27.82 20.52
N PRO A 409 10.16 27.27 19.34
CA PRO A 409 9.47 28.01 18.28
C PRO A 409 8.04 28.30 18.70
N ASN A 410 7.51 29.44 18.24
CA ASN A 410 6.14 29.90 18.51
C ASN A 410 5.78 30.08 20.00
N ILE A 411 6.76 30.06 20.90
CA ILE A 411 6.57 30.33 22.34
C ILE A 411 7.39 31.55 22.73
N ARG A 412 6.76 32.50 23.44
CA ARG A 412 7.45 33.63 24.06
C ARG A 412 7.54 33.40 25.57
N LEU A 413 8.70 32.93 26.04
CA LEU A 413 9.03 32.79 27.46
C LEU A 413 9.86 33.99 27.91
N GLN A 414 9.60 34.47 29.12
CA GLN A 414 10.41 35.43 29.85
C GLN A 414 11.21 34.72 30.95
N SER A 415 12.21 35.41 31.52
CA SER A 415 13.00 34.86 32.63
C SER A 415 12.14 34.56 33.87
N SER A 416 11.00 35.24 34.05
CA SER A 416 10.02 34.94 35.10
C SER A 416 9.20 33.67 34.86
N ASP A 417 9.15 33.20 33.61
CA ASP A 417 8.33 32.06 33.20
C ASP A 417 9.06 30.72 33.37
N ILE A 418 10.38 30.77 33.61
CA ILE A 418 11.24 29.60 33.70
C ILE A 418 12.14 29.62 34.93
N THR A 419 12.57 28.42 35.34
CA THR A 419 13.71 28.22 36.23
C THR A 419 14.76 27.39 35.52
N VAL A 420 16.01 27.86 35.49
CA VAL A 420 17.14 27.14 34.91
C VAL A 420 18.06 26.65 36.01
N GLU A 421 18.49 25.41 35.93
CA GLU A 421 19.39 24.78 36.91
C GLU A 421 20.51 24.02 36.19
N LYS A 422 21.70 24.00 36.80
CA LYS A 422 22.89 23.35 36.24
C LYS A 422 23.49 22.39 37.25
N CYS A 423 23.78 21.16 36.83
CA CYS A 423 24.56 20.20 37.61
C CYS A 423 26.04 20.33 37.25
N GLU A 424 26.83 20.84 38.20
CA GLU A 424 28.29 20.99 38.07
C GLU A 424 28.99 19.92 38.90
N GLY A 425 30.14 19.46 38.41
CA GLY A 425 30.89 18.34 39.00
C GLY A 425 31.69 17.58 37.95
N ASN A 426 32.78 16.96 38.38
CA ASN A 426 33.71 16.15 37.60
C ASN A 426 34.51 15.22 38.54
N SER A 427 35.56 14.55 38.07
CA SER A 427 36.34 13.61 38.89
C SER A 427 37.05 14.25 40.08
N LEU A 428 37.25 15.58 40.07
CA LEU A 428 37.90 16.35 41.14
C LEU A 428 36.90 17.14 41.99
N THR A 429 35.74 17.48 41.44
CA THR A 429 34.73 18.34 42.06
C THR A 429 33.44 17.57 42.29
N ALA A 430 32.97 17.54 43.54
CA ALA A 430 31.72 16.88 43.89
C ALA A 430 30.53 17.46 43.12
N TYR A 431 29.64 16.58 42.68
CA TYR A 431 28.45 16.98 41.93
C TYR A 431 27.44 17.71 42.83
N ALA A 432 26.95 18.86 42.34
CA ALA A 432 25.93 19.68 42.97
C ALA A 432 25.07 20.42 41.92
N TRP A 433 23.81 20.67 42.25
CA TRP A 433 22.92 21.54 41.47
C TRP A 433 23.09 22.99 41.91
N THR A 434 23.31 23.88 40.95
CA THR A 434 23.15 25.32 41.09
C THR A 434 21.74 25.70 40.66
N SER A 435 20.95 26.27 41.57
CA SER A 435 19.55 26.64 41.34
C SER A 435 19.14 27.88 42.17
N PRO A 436 18.47 28.89 41.57
CA PRO A 436 18.39 29.11 40.12
C PRO A 436 19.76 29.54 39.57
N CYS A 437 20.04 29.21 38.31
CA CYS A 437 21.18 29.75 37.59
C CYS A 437 21.03 31.26 37.36
N VAL A 438 22.14 31.96 37.17
CA VAL A 438 22.17 33.41 36.90
C VAL A 438 22.19 33.67 35.38
N GLU A 439 21.17 34.38 34.89
CA GLU A 439 21.10 34.85 33.50
C GLU A 439 22.26 35.81 33.17
N GLY A 440 22.82 35.72 31.97
CA GLY A 440 24.00 36.45 31.51
C GLY A 440 25.33 35.83 31.96
N VAL A 441 25.32 34.89 32.92
CA VAL A 441 26.52 34.22 33.44
C VAL A 441 26.54 32.73 33.07
N GLN A 442 25.46 32.00 33.37
CA GLN A 442 25.38 30.56 33.15
C GLN A 442 24.47 30.20 31.98
N TYR A 443 23.48 31.04 31.70
CA TYR A 443 22.63 30.94 30.53
C TYR A 443 22.24 32.34 30.06
N SER A 444 21.72 32.46 28.84
CA SER A 444 21.04 33.66 28.35
C SER A 444 19.70 33.28 27.75
N LEU A 445 18.69 34.14 27.92
CA LEU A 445 17.41 33.99 27.25
C LEU A 445 17.22 35.13 26.25
N VAL A 446 16.83 34.79 25.03
CA VAL A 446 16.47 35.76 23.98
C VAL A 446 15.12 35.36 23.42
N SER A 447 14.10 36.19 23.65
CA SER A 447 12.86 36.13 22.88
C SER A 447 13.01 37.03 21.66
N THR A 448 13.10 36.46 20.46
CA THR A 448 13.20 37.24 19.23
C THR A 448 11.82 37.79 18.84
N GLY A 449 11.77 39.03 18.37
CA GLY A 449 10.64 39.62 17.64
C GLY A 449 9.22 39.38 18.20
N SER A 450 8.33 38.87 17.35
CA SER A 450 6.93 38.56 17.68
C SER A 450 6.77 37.10 18.14
N ALA A 451 5.61 36.71 18.71
CA ALA A 451 5.42 35.35 19.26
C ALA A 451 5.70 34.21 18.25
N SER A 452 5.62 34.49 16.94
CA SER A 452 5.98 33.54 15.88
C SER A 452 7.47 33.19 15.82
N ASP A 453 8.35 34.05 16.33
CA ASP A 453 9.80 33.90 16.18
C ASP A 453 10.41 33.04 17.30
N GLY A 454 9.66 32.79 18.39
CA GLY A 454 10.03 31.87 19.46
C GLY A 454 10.99 32.43 20.53
N THR A 455 11.43 31.53 21.43
CA THR A 455 12.38 31.85 22.51
C THR A 455 13.58 30.93 22.45
N THR A 456 14.77 31.53 22.57
CA THR A 456 16.05 30.82 22.54
C THR A 456 16.73 30.93 23.90
N ILE A 457 17.06 29.78 24.49
CA ILE A 457 17.84 29.67 25.72
C ILE A 457 19.21 29.11 25.35
N THR A 458 20.27 29.86 25.63
CA THR A 458 21.65 29.39 25.44
C THR A 458 22.25 29.05 26.80
N LEU A 459 22.74 27.82 26.94
CA LEU A 459 23.39 27.28 28.13
C LEU A 459 24.91 27.31 27.94
N PHE A 460 25.63 27.96 28.86
CA PHE A 460 27.07 28.14 28.77
C PHE A 460 27.85 27.04 29.49
N ASN A 461 28.92 26.57 28.86
CA ASN A 461 29.85 25.59 29.40
C ASN A 461 29.14 24.32 29.90
N SER A 462 28.39 23.68 28.99
CA SER A 462 27.66 22.44 29.24
C SER A 462 28.65 21.26 29.34
N PRO A 463 28.77 20.59 30.50
CA PRO A 463 29.78 19.54 30.66
C PRO A 463 29.48 18.29 29.83
N LEU A 464 30.52 17.68 29.26
CA LEU A 464 30.40 16.50 28.39
C LEU A 464 30.66 15.16 29.09
N ARG A 465 31.32 15.21 30.26
CA ARG A 465 31.79 14.04 31.01
C ARG A 465 31.15 13.96 32.38
N HIS A 466 30.95 12.73 32.85
CA HIS A 466 30.26 12.39 34.10
C HIS A 466 31.04 11.40 34.99
N PRO A 467 32.37 11.51 35.11
CA PRO A 467 33.15 10.53 35.85
C PRO A 467 32.81 10.56 37.34
N GLU A 468 33.16 9.45 37.99
CA GLU A 468 33.04 9.26 39.42
C GLU A 468 33.90 10.25 40.23
N ASN A 469 33.38 10.73 41.36
CA ASN A 469 34.06 11.64 42.28
C ASN A 469 33.90 11.20 43.74
N GLY A 470 35.03 11.12 44.46
CA GLY A 470 35.06 10.96 45.92
C GLY A 470 34.62 9.58 46.42
N ALA A 471 34.55 9.47 47.76
CA ALA A 471 34.03 8.30 48.47
C ALA A 471 33.12 8.79 49.62
N PRO A 472 31.81 8.44 49.65
CA PRO A 472 31.10 7.62 48.68
C PRO A 472 30.94 8.32 47.31
N PRO A 473 30.95 7.56 46.20
CA PRO A 473 31.11 8.14 44.88
C PRO A 473 29.88 8.87 44.34
N LYS A 474 30.06 10.13 43.95
CA LYS A 474 29.12 10.90 43.11
C LYS A 474 29.51 10.77 41.63
N GLY A 475 28.66 11.22 40.71
CA GLY A 475 28.86 11.01 39.27
C GLY A 475 28.51 9.59 38.83
N LEU A 476 28.82 9.22 37.58
CA LEU A 476 28.45 7.91 37.00
C LEU A 476 29.66 6.96 36.94
N PRO A 477 29.62 5.82 37.65
CA PRO A 477 30.65 4.79 37.54
C PRO A 477 30.71 4.18 36.13
N SER A 478 31.91 3.86 35.64
CA SER A 478 32.12 3.33 34.28
C SER A 478 31.36 2.02 34.03
N ALA A 479 31.28 1.15 35.04
CA ALA A 479 30.56 -0.12 34.99
C ALA A 479 29.02 0.04 34.89
N LYS A 480 28.49 1.24 35.17
CA LYS A 480 27.05 1.55 35.15
C LYS A 480 26.62 2.26 33.86
N ARG A 481 27.56 2.57 32.96
CA ARG A 481 27.31 3.18 31.65
C ARG A 481 26.44 2.27 30.77
N LEU A 482 25.50 2.84 30.03
CA LEU A 482 24.71 2.11 29.05
C LEU A 482 25.44 2.10 27.71
N TYR A 483 25.78 0.92 27.21
CA TYR A 483 26.48 0.76 25.92
C TYR A 483 27.81 1.53 25.81
N GLY A 484 28.49 1.69 26.95
CA GLY A 484 29.72 2.47 27.09
C GLY A 484 29.51 3.99 27.16
N LEU A 485 28.26 4.47 27.12
CA LEU A 485 27.91 5.89 27.12
C LEU A 485 27.60 6.41 28.53
N GLU A 486 27.97 7.67 28.79
CA GLU A 486 27.54 8.41 29.99
C GLU A 486 26.18 9.10 29.75
N TYR A 487 25.26 8.40 29.07
CA TYR A 487 23.92 8.86 28.72
C TYR A 487 22.86 7.93 29.28
N ILE A 488 22.18 8.39 30.34
CA ILE A 488 21.07 7.66 30.98
C ILE A 488 19.93 8.67 31.17
N PRO A 489 18.99 8.76 30.21
CA PRO A 489 17.92 9.75 30.25
C PRO A 489 16.68 9.29 31.01
N SER A 490 16.61 8.02 31.42
CA SER A 490 15.46 7.47 32.11
C SER A 490 15.38 7.92 33.58
N PRO A 491 14.17 7.88 34.18
CA PRO A 491 13.97 8.10 35.61
C PRO A 491 14.56 6.94 36.43
N MET A 492 15.48 7.29 37.34
CA MET A 492 16.22 6.38 38.20
C MET A 492 15.68 6.44 39.64
N HIS A 493 15.55 5.29 40.30
CA HIS A 493 15.05 5.25 41.67
C HIS A 493 15.51 3.99 42.42
N PRO A 494 15.75 4.10 43.73
CA PRO A 494 16.06 2.96 44.59
C PRO A 494 14.84 2.07 44.86
N ALA A 495 15.09 0.92 45.48
CA ALA A 495 14.04 -0.02 45.84
C ALA A 495 12.90 0.59 46.66
N VAL A 496 11.65 0.31 46.25
CA VAL A 496 10.42 0.63 47.02
C VAL A 496 10.04 2.13 47.01
N THR A 497 10.58 2.92 46.07
CA THR A 497 10.25 4.36 45.93
C THR A 497 9.44 4.66 44.66
N PRO A 498 8.62 5.73 44.63
CA PRO A 498 7.94 6.16 43.40
C PRO A 498 8.94 6.39 42.26
N VAL A 499 8.55 6.04 41.03
CA VAL A 499 9.36 6.37 39.84
C VAL A 499 9.49 7.88 39.79
N THR A 500 10.72 8.39 39.88
CA THR A 500 11.02 9.83 39.84
C THR A 500 12.37 10.05 39.17
N PHE A 501 12.71 11.31 38.94
CA PHE A 501 14.05 11.73 38.54
C PHE A 501 14.91 12.22 39.71
N GLN A 502 14.64 11.72 40.92
CA GLN A 502 15.38 12.16 42.11
C GLN A 502 16.80 11.59 42.16
N LYS A 503 17.05 10.40 41.60
CA LYS A 503 18.38 9.79 41.58
C LYS A 503 19.20 10.29 40.38
N ASP A 504 20.15 11.18 40.64
CA ASP A 504 20.99 11.84 39.65
C ASP A 504 22.48 11.82 40.04
N LEU A 505 23.30 12.60 39.35
CA LEU A 505 24.76 12.63 39.53
C LEU A 505 25.20 13.11 40.93
N THR A 506 24.33 13.83 41.64
CA THR A 506 24.62 14.35 42.99
C THR A 506 24.49 13.28 44.07
N ASP A 507 23.79 12.18 43.78
CA ASP A 507 23.63 11.06 44.69
C ASP A 507 24.93 10.29 44.89
N ALA A 508 25.19 9.95 46.15
CA ALA A 508 26.33 9.13 46.56
C ALA A 508 26.06 7.63 46.35
N GLY A 509 27.09 6.88 45.95
CA GLY A 509 27.09 5.42 45.84
C GLY A 509 27.31 4.89 44.42
N ASP A 510 27.68 3.60 44.34
CA ASP A 510 27.98 2.87 43.10
C ASP A 510 26.70 2.36 42.42
N ASN A 511 25.99 3.28 41.79
CA ASN A 511 24.69 3.04 41.19
C ASN A 511 24.58 3.76 39.84
N ALA A 512 23.73 3.24 38.95
CA ALA A 512 23.29 4.00 37.79
C ALA A 512 22.43 5.21 38.22
N LYS A 513 22.59 6.32 37.48
CA LYS A 513 22.06 7.65 37.83
C LYS A 513 21.59 8.36 36.56
N ASN A 514 20.56 9.21 36.67
CA ASN A 514 20.17 10.08 35.56
C ASN A 514 21.31 11.08 35.28
N THR A 515 21.68 11.26 34.01
CA THR A 515 22.87 12.04 33.64
C THR A 515 22.57 13.44 33.12
N ALA A 516 21.40 14.01 33.42
CA ALA A 516 21.06 15.37 33.01
C ALA A 516 22.06 16.39 33.59
N ARG A 517 22.54 17.32 32.75
CA ARG A 517 23.40 18.43 33.19
C ARG A 517 22.64 19.72 33.43
N TRP A 518 21.45 19.84 32.85
CA TRP A 518 20.60 21.01 33.04
C TRP A 518 19.15 20.61 33.22
N ARG A 519 18.43 21.47 33.94
CA ARG A 519 16.96 21.47 34.00
C ARG A 519 16.45 22.84 33.59
N ILE A 520 15.51 22.87 32.67
CA ILE A 520 14.75 24.05 32.28
C ILE A 520 13.30 23.76 32.68
N ILE A 521 12.81 24.44 33.69
CA ILE A 521 11.47 24.22 34.24
C ILE A 521 10.60 25.37 33.78
N ILE A 522 9.62 25.10 32.92
CA ILE A 522 8.58 26.08 32.59
C ILE A 522 7.55 26.07 33.71
N ASN A 523 7.24 27.25 34.24
CA ASN A 523 6.34 27.42 35.37
C ASN A 523 4.89 27.00 35.01
N ALA A 524 4.16 26.53 36.01
CA ALA A 524 2.77 26.10 35.83
C ALA A 524 1.90 27.26 35.31
N GLY A 525 1.00 26.96 34.38
CA GLY A 525 0.08 27.95 33.79
C GLY A 525 0.69 28.88 32.73
N VAL A 526 1.99 28.77 32.41
CA VAL A 526 2.63 29.59 31.36
C VAL A 526 2.18 29.16 29.96
N LEU A 527 2.09 27.85 29.72
CA LEU A 527 1.69 27.31 28.41
C LEU A 527 0.19 27.01 28.38
N ALA A 528 -0.45 27.38 27.28
CA ALA A 528 -1.83 27.03 26.97
C ALA A 528 -1.96 25.55 26.58
N ALA A 529 -3.20 25.10 26.35
CA ALA A 529 -3.41 23.77 25.80
C ALA A 529 -2.87 23.70 24.36
N GLY A 530 -2.07 22.68 24.05
CA GLY A 530 -1.47 22.55 22.71
C GLY A 530 -0.32 21.54 22.64
N ARG A 531 0.22 21.41 21.42
CA ARG A 531 1.46 20.69 21.12
C ARG A 531 2.61 21.69 21.09
N TYR A 532 3.70 21.37 21.78
CA TYR A 532 4.89 22.20 21.83
C TYR A 532 6.13 21.42 21.39
N GLU A 533 7.12 22.15 20.89
CA GLU A 533 8.37 21.58 20.42
C GLU A 533 9.57 22.34 21.02
N ALA A 534 10.70 21.65 21.14
CA ALA A 534 11.97 22.20 21.60
C ALA A 534 13.10 21.67 20.71
N ASP A 535 13.80 22.58 20.05
CA ASP A 535 14.93 22.29 19.15
C ASP A 535 16.26 22.55 19.87
N VAL A 536 17.06 21.51 20.06
CA VAL A 536 18.36 21.58 20.73
C VAL A 536 19.50 21.52 19.71
N ARG A 537 20.54 22.34 19.93
CA ARG A 537 21.70 22.48 19.05
C ARG A 537 23.00 22.64 19.85
N ILE A 538 24.11 22.24 19.23
CA ILE A 538 25.48 22.56 19.64
C ILE A 538 25.86 23.92 19.01
N GLY A 539 26.38 24.84 19.81
CA GLY A 539 26.71 26.20 19.38
C GLY A 539 25.57 27.20 19.54
N SER A 540 25.80 28.42 19.05
CA SER A 540 24.88 29.56 19.12
C SER A 540 24.01 29.74 17.87
N GLN A 541 24.17 28.88 16.86
CA GLN A 541 23.40 28.99 15.62
C GLN A 541 21.98 28.45 15.82
N THR A 542 20.98 29.13 15.23
CA THR A 542 19.57 28.74 15.25
C THR A 542 19.10 28.18 13.91
N SER A 543 19.97 28.06 12.91
CA SER A 543 19.66 27.49 11.59
C SER A 543 19.21 26.02 11.70
N SER A 544 18.48 25.56 10.69
CA SER A 544 17.94 24.19 10.60
C SER A 544 18.94 23.18 10.04
N ASP A 545 20.21 23.28 10.45
CA ASP A 545 21.28 22.52 9.80
C ASP A 545 21.37 21.12 10.42
N TYR A 546 20.86 20.12 9.69
CA TYR A 546 21.16 18.72 9.99
C TYR A 546 22.67 18.48 9.82
N PRO A 547 23.36 17.76 10.72
CA PRO A 547 22.85 16.92 11.81
C PRO A 547 22.80 17.60 13.18
N ASN A 548 23.06 18.91 13.24
CA ASN A 548 23.13 19.69 14.48
C ASN A 548 21.75 20.20 14.91
N ILE A 549 20.78 19.29 14.98
CA ILE A 549 19.43 19.59 15.48
C ILE A 549 18.82 18.34 16.13
N SER A 550 18.25 18.53 17.31
CA SER A 550 17.44 17.55 18.02
C SER A 550 16.10 18.15 18.35
N ARG A 551 15.02 17.61 17.78
CA ARG A 551 13.66 18.12 18.01
C ARG A 551 12.88 17.21 18.94
N THR A 552 12.37 17.74 20.02
CA THR A 552 11.53 17.02 20.98
C THR A 552 10.14 17.63 21.09
N TYR A 553 9.13 16.81 21.34
CA TYR A 553 7.73 17.22 21.47
C TYR A 553 7.15 16.87 22.83
N PHE A 554 6.22 17.70 23.30
CA PHE A 554 5.34 17.42 24.43
C PHE A 554 3.97 18.09 24.23
N TRP A 555 2.99 17.64 25.00
CA TRP A 555 1.61 18.10 24.90
C TRP A 555 1.13 18.61 26.25
N VAL A 556 0.44 19.75 26.22
CA VAL A 556 -0.20 20.35 27.40
C VAL A 556 -1.71 20.27 27.18
N ASN A 557 -2.41 19.56 28.07
CA ASN A 557 -3.87 19.38 28.05
C ASN A 557 -4.44 19.00 26.67
N LEU A 558 -3.66 18.22 25.91
CA LEU A 558 -4.00 17.71 24.59
C LEU A 558 -3.47 16.27 24.50
N THR A 559 -4.31 15.32 24.12
CA THR A 559 -3.88 13.92 24.00
C THR A 559 -2.82 13.79 22.90
N PRO A 560 -1.63 13.21 23.19
CA PRO A 560 -0.63 12.96 22.16
C PRO A 560 -1.14 11.98 21.08
N PRO A 561 -0.63 12.05 19.83
CA PRO A 561 -0.90 11.04 18.81
C PRO A 561 -0.68 9.63 19.35
N TYR A 562 -1.52 8.69 18.96
CA TYR A 562 -1.53 7.35 19.54
C TYR A 562 -0.19 6.62 19.38
N THR A 563 0.45 6.77 18.21
CA THR A 563 1.77 6.20 17.92
C THR A 563 2.92 6.86 18.70
N GLU A 564 2.70 8.04 19.30
CA GLU A 564 3.69 8.73 20.15
C GLU A 564 3.62 8.29 21.62
N GLN A 565 2.51 7.68 22.03
CA GLN A 565 2.27 7.28 23.43
C GLN A 565 3.10 6.06 23.88
N PHE A 566 3.77 5.37 22.94
CA PHE A 566 4.51 4.14 23.22
C PHE A 566 5.92 4.19 22.64
N GLN A 567 6.83 3.48 23.30
CA GLN A 567 8.12 3.11 22.71
C GLN A 567 8.01 1.69 22.15
N PHE A 568 7.94 1.58 20.83
CA PHE A 568 7.87 0.28 20.14
C PHE A 568 9.23 -0.41 19.97
N MET A 569 10.28 0.39 19.77
CA MET A 569 11.63 -0.08 19.48
C MET A 569 12.69 0.58 20.38
N GLY A 570 13.84 -0.09 20.50
CA GLY A 570 14.99 0.38 21.27
C GLY A 570 14.96 -0.02 22.74
N ASP A 571 16.07 0.24 23.43
CA ASP A 571 16.20 -0.07 24.86
C ASP A 571 15.30 0.86 25.71
N PRO A 572 14.51 0.31 26.64
CA PRO A 572 13.60 1.10 27.47
C PRO A 572 14.29 2.04 28.45
N ARG A 573 15.58 1.84 28.77
CA ARG A 573 16.38 2.73 29.64
C ARG A 573 16.81 4.02 28.95
N HIS A 574 16.68 4.11 27.63
CA HIS A 574 16.84 5.36 26.87
C HIS A 574 15.54 6.12 26.67
N ASN A 575 14.39 5.58 27.10
CA ASN A 575 13.13 6.32 27.09
C ASN A 575 13.06 7.28 28.29
N PRO A 576 12.90 8.60 28.05
CA PRO A 576 12.95 9.61 29.10
C PRO A 576 11.59 9.88 29.75
N TYR A 577 10.51 9.21 29.35
CA TYR A 577 9.16 9.64 29.73
C TYR A 577 8.62 8.79 30.88
N ILE A 578 8.37 9.44 32.02
CA ILE A 578 7.84 8.75 33.21
C ILE A 578 6.44 8.19 32.97
N ASP A 579 5.61 8.89 32.20
CA ASP A 579 4.26 8.47 31.84
C ASP A 579 4.27 7.30 30.85
N VAL A 580 5.31 7.12 30.02
CA VAL A 580 5.48 5.90 29.21
C VAL A 580 5.91 4.70 30.08
N LYS A 581 6.64 4.95 31.17
CA LYS A 581 7.05 3.92 32.12
C LYS A 581 5.91 3.49 33.05
N LEU A 582 5.14 4.45 33.57
CA LEU A 582 4.02 4.24 34.48
C LEU A 582 2.79 5.01 33.98
N TRP A 583 2.11 4.50 32.96
CA TRP A 583 0.91 5.17 32.48
C TRP A 583 -0.26 4.91 33.44
N GLY A 584 -0.82 5.98 34.03
CA GLY A 584 -1.98 5.94 34.94
C GLY A 584 -1.64 5.89 36.44
N SER A 585 -2.62 6.21 37.29
CA SER A 585 -2.48 6.29 38.75
C SER A 585 -3.07 5.07 39.48
N ALA A 586 -2.30 3.96 39.59
CA ALA A 586 -2.63 2.71 40.33
C ALA A 586 -3.94 1.98 39.92
N PRO A 587 -4.17 0.70 40.32
CA PRO A 587 -3.28 -0.46 40.23
C PRO A 587 -3.09 -0.98 38.78
N ASN A 588 -3.65 -0.30 37.77
CA ASN A 588 -3.57 -0.68 36.35
C ASN A 588 -2.48 0.14 35.61
N GLN A 589 -1.24 0.08 36.09
CA GLN A 589 -0.11 0.73 35.40
C GLN A 589 0.10 0.05 34.05
N GLU A 590 -0.22 0.74 32.95
CA GLU A 590 0.13 0.25 31.62
C GLU A 590 1.60 0.56 31.35
N ASN A 591 2.43 -0.47 31.19
CA ASN A 591 3.81 -0.30 30.72
C ASN A 591 3.79 -0.03 29.21
N ARG A 592 4.24 1.15 28.78
CA ARG A 592 4.22 1.58 27.36
C ARG A 592 5.60 1.59 26.70
N TYR A 593 6.56 0.89 27.29
CA TYR A 593 7.93 0.77 26.80
C TYR A 593 8.22 -0.61 26.20
N ASN A 594 9.22 -0.69 25.32
CA ASN A 594 9.65 -1.94 24.70
C ASN A 594 10.36 -2.85 25.71
N TRP A 595 9.61 -3.73 26.36
CA TRP A 595 10.16 -4.63 27.36
C TRP A 595 10.88 -5.85 26.77
N PHE A 596 10.90 -6.02 25.45
CA PHE A 596 11.53 -7.17 24.78
C PHE A 596 12.95 -6.90 24.28
N PHE A 597 13.46 -5.67 24.40
CA PHE A 597 14.78 -5.32 23.87
C PHE A 597 15.94 -6.01 24.60
N ALA A 598 15.94 -5.93 25.93
CA ALA A 598 16.96 -6.49 26.81
C ALA A 598 16.41 -6.68 28.22
N GLY A 599 16.97 -7.61 28.97
CA GLY A 599 16.61 -7.82 30.37
C GLY A 599 17.18 -6.69 31.22
N VAL A 600 16.33 -6.00 31.97
CA VAL A 600 16.73 -4.93 32.89
C VAL A 600 16.65 -5.47 34.32
N PRO A 601 17.80 -5.73 34.98
CA PRO A 601 17.79 -6.28 36.33
C PRO A 601 17.09 -5.37 37.33
N ALA A 602 16.42 -5.98 38.31
CA ALA A 602 15.93 -5.26 39.49
C ALA A 602 17.12 -4.64 40.24
N GLY A 603 17.04 -3.35 40.56
CA GLY A 603 18.16 -2.58 41.13
C GLY A 603 17.99 -1.10 40.87
N ASP A 604 18.98 -0.45 40.25
CA ASP A 604 18.93 0.98 39.92
C ASP A 604 17.83 1.37 38.91
N TYR A 605 17.43 0.41 38.08
CA TYR A 605 16.43 0.56 37.04
C TYR A 605 15.09 -0.06 37.48
N GLN A 606 14.62 0.28 38.67
CA GLN A 606 13.30 -0.15 39.13
C GLN A 606 12.18 0.32 38.20
N GLY A 607 11.00 -0.29 38.28
CA GLY A 607 9.84 0.03 37.44
C GLY A 607 9.83 -0.60 36.04
N TYR A 608 10.93 -1.21 35.57
CA TYR A 608 10.94 -2.03 34.34
C TYR A 608 10.51 -3.48 34.61
N THR A 609 9.33 -3.64 35.19
CA THR A 609 8.84 -4.89 35.82
C THR A 609 8.67 -6.08 34.87
N LYS A 610 8.65 -5.83 33.56
CA LYS A 610 8.33 -6.81 32.52
C LYS A 610 9.52 -7.25 31.66
N THR A 611 10.68 -6.64 31.81
CA THR A 611 11.84 -6.90 30.91
C THR A 611 12.53 -8.25 31.14
N THR A 612 12.31 -8.88 32.29
CA THR A 612 12.99 -10.11 32.71
C THR A 612 12.09 -11.35 32.71
N SER A 613 10.78 -11.19 32.44
CA SER A 613 9.76 -12.21 32.71
C SER A 613 9.13 -12.85 31.46
N VAL A 614 9.67 -12.65 30.26
CA VAL A 614 8.92 -12.87 29.00
C VAL A 614 9.22 -14.19 28.24
N ASP A 615 9.81 -15.17 28.91
CA ASP A 615 9.93 -16.56 28.40
C ASP A 615 9.79 -17.53 29.59
N PRO A 616 9.14 -18.71 29.45
CA PRO A 616 9.26 -19.80 30.43
C PRO A 616 10.72 -20.20 30.77
N SER A 617 11.70 -19.79 29.95
CA SER A 617 13.14 -19.93 30.21
C SER A 617 13.82 -18.70 30.87
N ASN A 618 13.06 -17.66 31.26
CA ASN A 618 13.54 -16.49 32.00
C ASN A 618 14.54 -15.59 31.24
N GLN A 619 14.35 -15.41 29.92
CA GLN A 619 15.24 -14.60 29.07
C GLN A 619 14.49 -13.48 28.31
N PRO A 620 15.15 -12.34 28.00
CA PRO A 620 14.53 -11.25 27.24
C PRO A 620 14.28 -11.62 25.77
N GLY A 621 13.39 -10.85 25.12
CA GLY A 621 12.99 -11.02 23.72
C GLY A 621 11.58 -11.60 23.57
N TRP A 622 10.79 -11.09 22.62
CA TRP A 622 9.48 -11.69 22.30
C TRP A 622 9.73 -12.98 21.51
N CYS A 623 9.11 -14.09 21.90
CA CYS A 623 9.26 -15.38 21.22
C CYS A 623 7.90 -16.04 20.96
N GLY A 624 7.66 -16.48 19.72
CA GLY A 624 6.34 -16.93 19.29
C GLY A 624 6.15 -18.45 19.20
N GLY A 625 6.95 -19.24 19.91
CA GLY A 625 6.77 -20.70 19.99
C GLY A 625 8.05 -21.54 19.93
N TYR A 626 9.20 -20.97 19.57
CA TYR A 626 10.50 -21.65 19.62
C TYR A 626 11.51 -20.80 20.36
N SER A 627 12.22 -21.37 21.34
CA SER A 627 13.17 -20.68 22.22
C SER A 627 14.35 -20.00 21.49
N ALA A 628 14.59 -20.36 20.22
CA ALA A 628 15.68 -19.81 19.41
C ALA A 628 15.35 -18.49 18.70
N SER A 629 14.09 -18.18 18.38
CA SER A 629 13.71 -17.00 17.59
C SER A 629 13.16 -15.90 18.50
N LYS A 630 13.96 -14.84 18.67
CA LYS A 630 13.67 -13.75 19.60
C LYS A 630 13.65 -12.42 18.90
N LEU A 631 12.68 -11.58 19.23
CA LEU A 631 12.55 -10.24 18.68
C LEU A 631 12.82 -9.20 19.76
N ASN A 632 13.57 -8.16 19.40
CA ASN A 632 13.90 -7.03 20.26
C ASN A 632 12.90 -5.86 20.12
N ILE A 633 11.65 -6.17 19.74
CA ILE A 633 10.60 -5.21 19.38
C ILE A 633 9.31 -5.59 20.12
N ASP A 634 8.51 -4.59 20.48
CA ASP A 634 7.19 -4.77 21.09
C ASP A 634 6.12 -5.17 20.06
N VAL A 635 6.19 -6.45 19.63
CA VAL A 635 5.24 -7.06 18.67
C VAL A 635 3.79 -6.89 19.10
N PRO A 636 3.40 -7.20 20.36
CA PRO A 636 2.01 -7.07 20.78
C PRO A 636 1.49 -5.64 20.71
N ARG A 637 2.32 -4.63 21.00
CA ARG A 637 1.92 -3.23 20.91
C ARG A 637 1.75 -2.77 19.46
N PHE A 638 2.60 -3.20 18.54
CA PHE A 638 2.40 -2.97 17.11
C PHE A 638 1.08 -3.56 16.62
N PHE A 639 0.80 -4.80 16.99
CA PHE A 639 -0.44 -5.47 16.62
C PHE A 639 -1.67 -4.84 17.27
N GLN A 640 -1.54 -4.29 18.47
CA GLN A 640 -2.60 -3.51 19.11
C GLN A 640 -3.02 -2.30 18.26
N ILE A 641 -2.09 -1.60 17.58
CA ILE A 641 -2.44 -0.44 16.75
C ILE A 641 -3.37 -0.85 15.60
N TYR A 642 -3.06 -1.95 14.91
CA TYR A 642 -3.90 -2.48 13.84
C TYR A 642 -5.27 -2.91 14.37
N ARG A 643 -5.27 -3.77 15.41
CA ARG A 643 -6.50 -4.32 15.97
C ARG A 643 -7.42 -3.20 16.48
N ARG A 644 -6.88 -2.23 17.22
CA ARG A 644 -7.65 -1.09 17.72
C ARG A 644 -8.16 -0.22 16.58
N GLY A 645 -7.33 0.05 15.56
CA GLY A 645 -7.76 0.78 14.38
C GLY A 645 -8.94 0.11 13.68
N LEU A 646 -8.92 -1.21 13.54
CA LEU A 646 -10.04 -1.96 12.96
C LEU A 646 -11.33 -1.84 13.78
N LEU A 647 -11.21 -1.93 15.12
CA LEU A 647 -12.35 -1.78 16.03
C LEU A 647 -12.97 -0.38 15.98
N PHE A 648 -12.16 0.66 15.87
CA PHE A 648 -12.63 2.06 15.84
C PHE A 648 -13.22 2.46 14.50
N THR A 649 -12.74 1.86 13.41
CA THR A 649 -13.20 2.16 12.05
C THR A 649 -14.32 1.24 11.58
N ASN A 650 -14.65 0.15 12.28
CA ASN A 650 -15.45 -0.95 11.72
C ASN A 650 -14.83 -1.52 10.43
N GLY A 651 -13.50 -1.51 10.35
CA GLY A 651 -12.74 -1.89 9.17
C GLY A 651 -12.66 -3.41 8.97
N VAL A 652 -12.35 -3.81 7.72
CA VAL A 652 -12.12 -5.20 7.31
C VAL A 652 -10.67 -5.36 6.86
N LEU A 653 -9.91 -6.28 7.47
CA LEU A 653 -8.53 -6.61 7.09
C LEU A 653 -8.44 -8.04 6.53
N THR A 654 -7.65 -8.25 5.48
CA THR A 654 -7.19 -9.60 5.09
C THR A 654 -5.68 -9.60 4.85
N PRO A 655 -4.92 -10.57 5.38
CA PRO A 655 -3.71 -11.02 4.70
C PRO A 655 -4.12 -11.73 3.41
N ILE A 656 -3.35 -11.56 2.35
CA ILE A 656 -3.68 -12.20 1.07
C ILE A 656 -3.52 -13.72 1.12
N SER A 657 -2.61 -14.23 1.96
CA SER A 657 -2.28 -15.65 2.04
C SER A 657 -1.70 -16.06 3.40
N GLY A 658 -1.79 -17.35 3.68
CA GLY A 658 -0.91 -18.08 4.59
C GLY A 658 -1.15 -17.95 6.10
N TRP A 659 -0.11 -18.25 6.88
CA TRP A 659 -0.08 -18.05 8.32
C TRP A 659 -0.16 -16.56 8.59
N SER A 660 -1.33 -16.09 9.03
CA SER A 660 -1.57 -14.68 9.29
C SER A 660 -0.50 -14.13 10.23
N PHE A 661 0.37 -13.25 9.73
CA PHE A 661 1.37 -12.53 10.53
C PHE A 661 2.40 -13.44 11.23
N TYR A 662 2.91 -14.44 10.49
CA TYR A 662 4.03 -15.30 10.90
C TYR A 662 5.40 -14.59 10.83
N TYR A 663 5.46 -13.51 10.04
CA TYR A 663 6.60 -12.63 9.91
C TYR A 663 6.20 -11.17 10.16
N LEU A 664 7.19 -10.34 10.46
CA LEU A 664 7.03 -8.89 10.46
C LEU A 664 8.04 -8.26 9.50
N GLY A 665 7.67 -7.14 8.89
CA GLY A 665 8.60 -6.30 8.14
C GLY A 665 8.63 -4.89 8.69
N ILE A 666 9.82 -4.42 9.04
CA ILE A 666 10.17 -3.05 9.41
C ILE A 666 11.04 -2.36 8.35
N GLY A 667 11.38 -3.05 7.26
CA GLY A 667 12.11 -2.53 6.11
C GLY A 667 13.56 -3.02 6.04
N GLY A 668 14.02 -3.33 4.83
CA GLY A 668 15.41 -3.71 4.56
C GLY A 668 15.79 -5.12 5.02
N GLU A 669 14.82 -5.99 5.27
CA GLU A 669 15.08 -7.38 5.66
C GLU A 669 15.62 -8.22 4.49
N ILE A 670 16.49 -9.17 4.80
CA ILE A 670 17.10 -10.06 3.81
C ILE A 670 16.90 -11.50 4.23
N GLY A 671 16.19 -12.29 3.44
CA GLY A 671 16.06 -13.72 3.70
C GLY A 671 14.95 -14.37 2.91
N GLY A 672 14.70 -15.63 3.25
CA GLY A 672 13.62 -16.44 2.68
C GLY A 672 13.57 -17.78 3.41
N ASP A 673 12.37 -18.36 3.53
CA ASP A 673 12.23 -19.70 4.09
C ASP A 673 12.13 -20.78 2.99
N ALA A 674 12.30 -22.04 3.38
CA ALA A 674 12.22 -23.16 2.45
C ALA A 674 10.82 -23.37 1.87
N SER A 675 9.78 -22.94 2.58
CA SER A 675 8.39 -23.03 2.13
C SER A 675 8.08 -22.01 1.02
N ASN A 676 8.83 -20.91 0.95
CA ASN A 676 8.78 -19.87 -0.09
C ASN A 676 9.90 -20.05 -1.13
N ASP A 677 10.32 -21.28 -1.38
CA ASP A 677 11.32 -21.65 -2.40
C ASP A 677 12.71 -21.04 -2.19
N MET A 678 13.07 -20.73 -0.94
CA MET A 678 14.39 -20.23 -0.54
C MET A 678 15.02 -21.14 0.53
N PRO A 679 15.23 -22.44 0.24
CA PRO A 679 15.73 -23.42 1.23
C PRO A 679 17.14 -23.12 1.75
N LYS A 680 17.91 -22.27 1.05
CA LYS A 680 19.24 -21.82 1.50
C LYS A 680 19.26 -20.32 1.83
N GLY A 681 18.11 -19.66 1.91
CA GLY A 681 18.04 -18.21 2.03
C GLY A 681 18.38 -17.53 0.70
N LEU A 682 18.73 -16.25 0.75
CA LEU A 682 19.09 -15.48 -0.44
C LEU A 682 20.58 -15.67 -0.76
N GLU A 683 20.89 -16.21 -1.94
CA GLU A 683 22.27 -16.38 -2.42
C GLU A 683 22.85 -15.02 -2.84
N VAL A 684 23.80 -14.51 -2.05
CA VAL A 684 24.48 -13.22 -2.28
C VAL A 684 25.97 -13.34 -1.94
N ARG A 685 26.80 -12.37 -2.36
CA ARG A 685 28.19 -12.29 -1.89
C ARG A 685 28.25 -12.17 -0.36
N GLU A 686 29.23 -12.83 0.25
CA GLU A 686 29.40 -12.89 1.70
C GLU A 686 29.72 -11.52 2.32
N LYS A 687 30.40 -10.63 1.60
CA LYS A 687 30.51 -9.22 1.97
C LYS A 687 29.13 -8.56 1.76
N PRO A 688 28.50 -7.90 2.76
CA PRO A 688 29.12 -7.29 3.94
C PRO A 688 29.01 -8.06 5.28
N TRP A 689 28.73 -9.36 5.32
CA TRP A 689 28.62 -10.12 6.57
C TRP A 689 29.96 -10.66 7.11
N SER A 690 31.04 -10.53 6.35
CA SER A 690 32.40 -10.87 6.76
C SER A 690 33.23 -9.63 7.09
N LYS A 691 34.21 -9.80 7.99
CA LYS A 691 35.27 -8.81 8.28
C LYS A 691 36.34 -8.74 7.18
N THR A 692 36.34 -9.68 6.25
CA THR A 692 37.29 -9.80 5.14
C THR A 692 36.60 -9.55 3.80
N ASP A 693 37.38 -9.24 2.77
CA ASP A 693 36.90 -9.10 1.39
C ASP A 693 36.62 -10.45 0.73
N SER A 694 35.68 -11.20 1.31
CA SER A 694 35.26 -12.49 0.78
C SER A 694 34.32 -12.33 -0.41
N LEU A 695 34.65 -13.03 -1.50
CA LEU A 695 33.81 -13.15 -2.70
C LEU A 695 32.98 -14.44 -2.70
N LEU A 696 32.95 -15.19 -1.60
CA LEU A 696 32.12 -16.40 -1.52
C LEU A 696 30.64 -16.04 -1.68
N VAL A 697 29.88 -16.92 -2.32
CA VAL A 697 28.41 -16.81 -2.35
C VAL A 697 27.87 -17.58 -1.15
N LYS A 698 27.03 -16.92 -0.36
CA LYS A 698 26.48 -17.44 0.89
C LYS A 698 24.96 -17.27 0.91
N GLY A 699 24.31 -18.21 1.55
CA GLY A 699 22.88 -18.15 1.82
C GLY A 699 22.58 -17.25 3.03
N VAL A 700 22.02 -16.06 2.78
CA VAL A 700 21.69 -15.08 3.83
C VAL A 700 20.22 -15.18 4.24
N ASN A 701 20.00 -15.24 5.55
CA ASN A 701 18.67 -15.16 6.16
C ASN A 701 18.71 -14.42 7.51
N GLU A 702 18.49 -13.11 7.48
CA GLU A 702 18.41 -12.25 8.67
C GLU A 702 17.04 -12.34 9.38
N ILE A 703 16.06 -13.04 8.79
CA ILE A 703 14.67 -13.07 9.26
C ILE A 703 14.40 -14.25 10.18
N THR A 704 15.00 -15.40 9.92
CA THR A 704 14.82 -16.61 10.73
C THR A 704 16.15 -17.32 10.96
N ASN A 705 16.23 -18.01 12.09
CA ASN A 705 17.29 -18.96 12.44
C ASN A 705 16.74 -20.39 12.53
N TYR A 706 15.54 -20.62 11.96
CA TYR A 706 14.82 -21.86 12.11
C TYR A 706 15.50 -23.02 11.40
N TRP A 707 15.59 -24.13 12.14
CA TRP A 707 16.23 -25.39 11.79
C TRP A 707 15.16 -26.50 11.75
N GLY A 708 14.31 -26.50 10.73
CA GLY A 708 13.30 -27.55 10.55
C GLY A 708 13.66 -28.49 9.40
N PRO A 709 13.56 -29.83 9.57
CA PRO A 709 13.74 -30.75 8.46
C PRO A 709 12.62 -30.54 7.43
N TYR A 710 13.00 -30.23 6.19
CA TYR A 710 12.10 -30.30 5.04
C TYR A 710 12.11 -31.75 4.55
N ASN A 711 10.95 -32.43 4.55
CA ASN A 711 10.71 -33.69 3.84
C ASN A 711 11.83 -34.75 3.93
N GLY A 712 12.25 -35.12 5.15
CA GLY A 712 13.19 -36.24 5.35
C GLY A 712 14.61 -36.03 4.77
N GLY A 713 14.98 -34.81 4.38
CA GLY A 713 16.33 -34.43 3.95
C GLY A 713 17.12 -33.68 5.03
N ASN A 714 18.41 -33.42 4.76
CA ASN A 714 19.25 -32.60 5.62
C ASN A 714 18.60 -31.23 5.89
N PRO A 715 18.62 -30.74 7.14
CA PRO A 715 18.02 -29.45 7.48
C PRO A 715 18.65 -28.32 6.64
N PRO A 716 17.87 -27.31 6.23
CA PRO A 716 18.41 -26.15 5.54
C PRO A 716 19.46 -25.47 6.43
N SER A 717 20.73 -25.55 6.03
CA SER A 717 21.82 -24.83 6.69
C SER A 717 22.00 -23.48 6.00
N TYR A 718 21.41 -22.42 6.56
CA TYR A 718 21.73 -21.06 6.15
C TYR A 718 23.15 -20.73 6.63
N ASP A 719 23.98 -20.17 5.75
CA ASP A 719 25.34 -19.78 6.09
C ASP A 719 25.36 -18.57 7.05
N ILE A 720 24.47 -17.61 6.81
CA ILE A 720 24.37 -16.37 7.57
C ILE A 720 22.94 -16.24 8.10
N GLN A 721 22.83 -16.13 9.42
CA GLN A 721 21.55 -16.06 10.13
C GLN A 721 21.45 -14.83 11.02
N ASN A 722 20.22 -14.54 11.46
CA ASN A 722 19.85 -13.47 12.40
C ASN A 722 20.06 -12.05 11.88
N ALA A 723 19.25 -11.13 12.39
CA ALA A 723 19.38 -9.71 12.12
C ALA A 723 20.69 -9.16 12.68
N ARG A 724 21.23 -8.17 11.98
CA ARG A 724 22.59 -7.66 12.17
C ARG A 724 22.61 -6.19 12.60
N VAL A 725 23.72 -5.77 13.18
CA VAL A 725 24.07 -4.36 13.38
C VAL A 725 25.24 -3.99 12.49
N ILE A 726 25.29 -2.74 12.05
CA ILE A 726 26.44 -2.22 11.32
C ILE A 726 27.58 -1.97 12.29
N ALA A 727 28.80 -2.40 11.96
CA ALA A 727 29.95 -2.25 12.82
C ALA A 727 31.26 -2.07 12.04
N ARG A 728 32.28 -1.52 12.71
CA ARG A 728 33.65 -1.55 12.21
C ARG A 728 34.21 -2.95 12.31
N THR A 729 35.05 -3.34 11.36
CA THR A 729 35.71 -4.67 11.36
C THR A 729 36.61 -4.91 12.59
N ASN A 730 37.10 -3.84 13.23
CA ASN A 730 37.87 -3.91 14.48
C ASN A 730 37.02 -3.81 15.77
N ASP A 731 35.70 -3.85 15.65
CA ASP A 731 34.72 -3.78 16.75
C ASP A 731 34.79 -2.50 17.61
N SER A 732 35.53 -1.47 17.20
CA SER A 732 35.65 -0.21 17.95
C SER A 732 34.40 0.67 17.91
N TRP A 733 33.50 0.42 16.95
CA TRP A 733 32.23 1.12 16.82
C TRP A 733 31.17 0.20 16.22
N TYR A 734 29.93 0.41 16.63
CA TYR A 734 28.75 -0.18 16.04
C TYR A 734 27.59 0.81 16.06
N GLY A 735 26.66 0.65 15.11
CA GLY A 735 25.46 1.47 14.97
C GLY A 735 24.51 1.26 16.14
N ARG A 736 24.06 2.36 16.73
CA ARG A 736 23.06 2.39 17.81
C ARG A 736 21.81 3.09 17.27
N TYR A 737 21.17 2.46 16.30
CA TYR A 737 20.06 3.03 15.53
C TYR A 737 18.88 3.49 16.39
N TRP A 738 18.67 2.90 17.57
CA TRP A 738 17.61 3.34 18.49
C TRP A 738 17.88 4.70 19.15
N ILE A 739 19.09 5.26 19.01
CA ILE A 739 19.44 6.64 19.38
C ILE A 739 19.98 7.45 18.18
N GLY A 740 19.66 7.04 16.94
CA GLY A 740 20.01 7.80 15.74
C GLY A 740 21.47 7.74 15.31
N GLU A 741 22.27 6.83 15.89
CA GLU A 741 23.68 6.69 15.54
C GLU A 741 23.86 5.65 14.41
N LEU A 742 23.91 6.14 13.15
CA LEU A 742 24.06 5.32 11.94
C LEU A 742 25.48 5.34 11.34
N CYS A 743 26.30 6.32 11.72
CA CYS A 743 27.65 6.54 11.20
C CYS A 743 28.53 7.13 12.31
N PRO A 744 29.79 6.68 12.45
CA PRO A 744 30.75 7.34 13.36
C PRO A 744 31.20 8.70 12.81
N ASP A 745 31.56 9.62 13.70
CA ASP A 745 31.85 11.02 13.33
C ASP A 745 33.04 11.19 12.38
N ASP A 746 34.05 10.32 12.47
CA ASP A 746 35.21 10.33 11.57
C ASP A 746 34.88 9.84 10.14
N GLN A 747 33.67 9.34 9.91
CA GLN A 747 33.14 9.01 8.59
C GLN A 747 32.08 10.02 8.13
N TRP A 748 31.86 11.12 8.86
CA TRP A 748 30.80 12.08 8.57
C TRP A 748 30.88 12.66 7.15
N ALA A 749 32.06 13.07 6.69
CA ALA A 749 32.23 13.61 5.33
C ALA A 749 31.83 12.59 4.25
N ASN A 750 32.08 11.30 4.48
CA ASN A 750 31.65 10.24 3.58
C ASN A 750 30.13 9.99 3.68
N TRP A 751 29.57 10.04 4.89
CA TRP A 751 28.13 9.88 5.13
C TRP A 751 27.30 11.01 4.51
N GLU A 752 27.77 12.24 4.61
CA GLU A 752 27.11 13.40 4.00
C GLU A 752 27.08 13.30 2.48
N ALA A 753 28.16 12.81 1.87
CA ALA A 753 28.26 12.63 0.43
C ALA A 753 27.47 11.42 -0.10
N ASN A 754 27.55 10.28 0.59
CA ASN A 754 27.09 8.99 0.05
C ASN A 754 25.90 8.38 0.81
N GLY A 755 25.61 8.85 2.02
CA GLY A 755 24.53 8.32 2.86
C GLY A 755 24.74 6.89 3.36
N ASN A 756 25.98 6.39 3.28
CA ASN A 756 26.31 4.99 3.49
C ASN A 756 27.79 4.81 3.87
N LEU A 757 28.16 3.60 4.31
CA LEU A 757 29.52 3.27 4.75
C LEU A 757 30.13 2.16 3.88
N ALA A 758 31.40 2.34 3.52
CA ALA A 758 32.14 1.38 2.73
C ALA A 758 32.31 0.04 3.46
N THR A 759 32.26 -1.05 2.71
CA THR A 759 32.37 -2.42 3.25
C THR A 759 33.78 -2.97 3.09
N GLY A 760 34.07 -4.05 3.82
CA GLY A 760 35.27 -4.86 3.59
C GLY A 760 36.36 -4.68 4.64
N ALA A 761 37.53 -5.26 4.39
CA ALA A 761 38.61 -5.28 5.36
C ALA A 761 39.03 -3.86 5.78
N GLY A 762 39.11 -3.62 7.09
CA GLY A 762 39.45 -2.30 7.65
C GLY A 762 38.31 -1.26 7.64
N ASN A 763 37.18 -1.56 7.00
CA ASN A 763 36.01 -0.68 6.92
C ASN A 763 34.86 -1.20 7.82
N PHE A 764 33.66 -1.37 7.25
CA PHE A 764 32.45 -1.76 7.96
C PHE A 764 31.89 -3.11 7.48
N TYR A 765 31.11 -3.74 8.35
CA TYR A 765 30.45 -5.03 8.09
C TYR A 765 29.17 -5.17 8.93
N ARG A 766 28.39 -6.23 8.67
CA ARG A 766 27.16 -6.61 9.37
C ARG A 766 27.45 -7.64 10.47
N ALA A 767 27.57 -7.16 11.70
CA ALA A 767 27.90 -7.95 12.87
C ALA A 767 26.67 -8.54 13.56
N LEU A 768 26.85 -9.67 14.26
CA LEU A 768 25.86 -10.15 15.22
C LEU A 768 25.83 -9.23 16.43
N PRO A 769 24.64 -8.84 16.94
CA PRO A 769 24.54 -8.03 18.15
C PRO A 769 25.29 -8.60 19.37
N THR A 770 25.35 -9.92 19.54
CA THR A 770 26.06 -10.55 20.66
C THR A 770 27.56 -10.23 20.71
N VAL A 771 28.19 -9.82 19.59
CA VAL A 771 29.58 -9.32 19.56
C VAL A 771 29.75 -8.10 20.48
N PHE A 772 28.70 -7.29 20.63
CA PHE A 772 28.68 -6.07 21.43
C PHE A 772 27.95 -6.24 22.77
N GLY A 773 27.86 -7.47 23.28
CA GLY A 773 27.30 -7.76 24.61
C GLY A 773 25.77 -7.73 24.71
N PHE A 774 25.06 -7.78 23.57
CA PHE A 774 23.61 -7.94 23.58
C PHE A 774 23.20 -9.33 24.06
N PRO A 775 22.02 -9.47 24.69
CA PRO A 775 21.60 -10.74 25.30
C PRO A 775 21.26 -11.84 24.29
N PHE A 776 20.90 -11.49 23.06
CA PHE A 776 20.56 -12.44 22.00
C PHE A 776 20.73 -11.82 20.61
N ASN A 777 20.74 -12.68 19.58
CA ASN A 777 20.72 -12.26 18.19
C ASN A 777 19.27 -12.27 17.67
N PRO A 778 18.69 -11.11 17.32
CA PRO A 778 17.28 -11.02 16.99
C PRO A 778 16.95 -11.67 15.65
N THR A 779 15.68 -12.03 15.48
CA THR A 779 15.05 -12.47 14.23
C THR A 779 13.88 -11.54 13.88
N LYS A 780 13.19 -11.78 12.75
CA LYS A 780 11.97 -11.07 12.32
C LYS A 780 10.76 -12.00 12.16
N MET A 781 10.83 -13.17 12.80
CA MET A 781 9.83 -14.23 12.71
C MET A 781 9.00 -14.29 13.99
N THR A 782 7.71 -13.94 13.88
CA THR A 782 6.75 -14.02 14.99
C THR A 782 6.20 -15.44 15.17
N ALA A 783 6.39 -16.33 14.20
CA ALA A 783 5.99 -17.72 14.25
C ALA A 783 4.48 -17.93 14.54
N MET A 784 4.11 -19.09 15.07
CA MET A 784 2.70 -19.48 15.28
C MET A 784 1.95 -18.53 16.23
N ALA A 785 2.63 -17.94 17.21
CA ALA A 785 2.00 -17.04 18.17
C ALA A 785 1.73 -15.63 17.60
N GLY A 786 2.31 -15.25 16.45
CA GLY A 786 2.07 -13.94 15.84
C GLY A 786 0.58 -13.70 15.55
N CYS A 787 -0.07 -14.69 14.96
CA CYS A 787 -1.50 -14.63 14.65
C CYS A 787 -2.37 -14.51 15.92
N ALA A 788 -2.01 -15.23 16.98
CA ALA A 788 -2.68 -15.18 18.27
C ALA A 788 -2.49 -13.85 18.99
N SER A 789 -1.29 -13.28 18.93
CA SER A 789 -0.97 -11.95 19.47
C SER A 789 -1.71 -10.84 18.71
N PHE A 790 -1.82 -10.97 17.39
CA PHE A 790 -2.54 -10.02 16.55
C PHE A 790 -4.03 -10.00 16.86
N VAL A 791 -4.66 -11.17 16.87
CA VAL A 791 -6.09 -11.25 17.18
C VAL A 791 -6.32 -10.91 18.65
N ASN A 792 -5.42 -11.33 19.55
CA ASN A 792 -5.54 -11.27 21.01
C ASN A 792 -6.98 -11.51 21.47
N GLY A 793 -7.56 -12.61 21.02
CA GLY A 793 -8.99 -12.82 21.15
C GLY A 793 -9.35 -14.24 21.52
N SER A 794 -10.45 -14.37 22.26
CA SER A 794 -11.03 -15.65 22.64
C SER A 794 -12.44 -15.77 22.05
N MET A 795 -12.80 -16.97 21.62
CA MET A 795 -14.11 -17.24 21.06
C MET A 795 -15.21 -16.93 22.08
N SER A 796 -16.30 -16.30 21.62
CA SER A 796 -17.46 -16.02 22.47
C SER A 796 -18.00 -17.31 23.10
N GLY A 797 -18.18 -17.31 24.43
CA GLY A 797 -18.63 -18.49 25.19
C GLY A 797 -17.57 -19.56 25.47
N SER A 798 -16.31 -19.36 25.06
CA SER A 798 -15.21 -20.32 25.28
C SER A 798 -14.27 -19.94 26.43
N THR A 799 -13.46 -20.91 26.84
CA THR A 799 -12.27 -20.78 27.70
C THR A 799 -11.28 -19.76 27.12
N ASN A 800 -10.35 -19.26 27.95
CA ASN A 800 -9.34 -18.23 27.62
C ASN A 800 -8.27 -18.69 26.59
N ASN A 801 -8.71 -19.28 25.49
CA ASN A 801 -7.92 -19.91 24.45
C ASN A 801 -7.81 -18.97 23.23
N PRO A 802 -6.62 -18.88 22.61
CA PRO A 802 -6.39 -17.98 21.49
C PRO A 802 -6.94 -18.50 20.16
N PHE A 803 -7.14 -17.58 19.22
CA PHE A 803 -7.08 -17.89 17.80
C PHE A 803 -5.69 -18.42 17.43
N MET A 804 -5.59 -19.47 16.62
CA MET A 804 -4.30 -19.96 16.11
C MET A 804 -4.44 -20.70 14.78
N HIS A 805 -3.46 -20.51 13.90
CA HIS A 805 -3.22 -21.39 12.75
C HIS A 805 -2.52 -22.68 13.19
N THR A 806 -2.72 -23.78 12.46
CA THR A 806 -2.06 -25.07 12.67
C THR A 806 -1.65 -25.67 11.34
N SER A 807 -0.58 -26.47 11.34
CA SER A 807 -0.12 -27.19 10.15
C SER A 807 -0.94 -28.47 9.93
N GLY A 808 -1.22 -28.79 8.67
CA GLY A 808 -1.67 -30.13 8.27
C GLY A 808 -1.83 -30.24 6.76
N ASP A 809 -1.24 -31.24 6.11
CA ASP A 809 -1.35 -31.42 4.66
C ASP A 809 -2.75 -31.88 4.28
N TYR A 810 -3.55 -30.97 3.72
CA TYR A 810 -4.95 -31.25 3.40
C TYR A 810 -5.54 -30.29 2.36
N GLN A 811 -6.65 -30.70 1.76
CA GLN A 811 -7.46 -29.92 0.83
C GLN A 811 -8.73 -29.33 1.47
N GLY A 812 -8.85 -28.01 1.54
CA GLY A 812 -10.06 -27.32 1.98
C GLY A 812 -11.26 -27.65 1.12
N VAL A 813 -12.40 -27.89 1.76
CA VAL A 813 -13.68 -28.18 1.11
C VAL A 813 -14.53 -26.92 1.10
N ILE A 814 -15.05 -26.56 -0.06
CA ILE A 814 -15.92 -25.38 -0.21
C ILE A 814 -17.23 -25.58 0.58
N THR A 815 -17.71 -24.51 1.21
CA THR A 815 -18.95 -24.51 1.98
C THR A 815 -20.12 -23.93 1.18
N ALA A 816 -21.31 -23.88 1.78
CA ALA A 816 -22.44 -23.13 1.24
C ALA A 816 -22.12 -21.64 1.08
N ASP A 817 -21.47 -21.01 2.09
CA ASP A 817 -21.07 -19.59 2.01
C ASP A 817 -20.01 -19.36 0.93
N GLY A 818 -19.07 -20.31 0.73
CA GLY A 818 -18.09 -20.25 -0.35
C GLY A 818 -18.74 -20.25 -1.73
N ASN A 819 -19.80 -21.04 -1.92
CA ASN A 819 -20.56 -21.06 -3.19
C ASN A 819 -21.33 -19.75 -3.46
N ILE A 820 -21.68 -18.96 -2.43
CA ILE A 820 -22.32 -17.65 -2.59
C ILE A 820 -21.37 -16.65 -3.26
N LEU A 821 -20.05 -16.77 -3.04
CA LEU A 821 -19.07 -15.93 -3.71
C LEU A 821 -19.15 -16.10 -5.23
N ALA A 822 -19.48 -17.31 -5.71
CA ALA A 822 -19.54 -17.60 -7.13
C ALA A 822 -20.62 -16.84 -7.86
N THR A 823 -21.82 -16.83 -7.26
CA THR A 823 -22.99 -16.13 -7.79
C THR A 823 -22.88 -14.63 -7.59
N THR A 824 -22.24 -14.18 -6.52
CA THR A 824 -22.09 -12.74 -6.21
C THR A 824 -21.09 -12.04 -7.12
N TYR A 825 -19.99 -12.70 -7.48
CA TYR A 825 -18.89 -12.07 -8.22
C TYR A 825 -18.71 -12.62 -9.64
N ASN A 826 -19.65 -13.44 -10.13
CA ASN A 826 -19.62 -14.10 -11.44
C ASN A 826 -18.31 -14.88 -11.68
N TYR A 827 -17.90 -15.65 -10.67
CA TYR A 827 -16.61 -16.34 -10.66
C TYR A 827 -16.64 -17.66 -9.88
N SER A 828 -16.39 -18.80 -10.53
CA SER A 828 -16.36 -20.09 -9.83
C SER A 828 -15.15 -20.24 -8.90
N PRO A 829 -15.34 -20.34 -7.57
CA PRO A 829 -14.26 -20.61 -6.62
C PRO A 829 -13.67 -22.01 -6.85
N VAL A 830 -12.37 -22.17 -6.58
CA VAL A 830 -11.67 -23.43 -6.85
C VAL A 830 -12.06 -24.49 -5.83
N THR A 831 -12.37 -25.70 -6.30
CA THR A 831 -12.79 -26.81 -5.44
C THR A 831 -12.21 -28.14 -5.94
N PRO A 832 -11.42 -28.88 -5.15
CA PRO A 832 -10.92 -28.53 -3.81
C PRO A 832 -9.74 -27.51 -3.86
N ILE A 833 -9.38 -26.91 -2.72
CA ILE A 833 -8.24 -25.97 -2.60
C ILE A 833 -7.19 -26.51 -1.62
N ASP A 834 -5.90 -26.36 -1.93
CA ASP A 834 -4.84 -26.74 -0.98
C ASP A 834 -4.78 -25.75 0.19
N ALA A 835 -5.00 -26.24 1.42
CA ALA A 835 -5.11 -25.41 2.62
C ALA A 835 -4.37 -26.01 3.80
N ASN A 836 -3.03 -25.99 3.74
CA ASN A 836 -2.17 -26.61 4.75
C ASN A 836 -2.01 -25.80 6.06
N ARG A 837 -2.70 -24.66 6.17
CA ARG A 837 -2.58 -23.68 7.25
C ARG A 837 -3.94 -23.39 7.87
N ARG A 838 -4.71 -24.44 8.15
CA ARG A 838 -6.02 -24.35 8.80
C ARG A 838 -5.91 -23.58 10.12
N PHE A 839 -6.98 -22.97 10.57
CA PHE A 839 -7.02 -22.22 11.82
C PHE A 839 -8.24 -22.54 12.65
N THR A 840 -8.17 -22.23 13.94
CA THR A 840 -9.30 -22.32 14.86
C THR A 840 -9.40 -21.04 15.70
N LEU A 841 -10.62 -20.69 16.11
CA LEU A 841 -10.90 -19.57 17.02
C LEU A 841 -10.68 -19.95 18.50
N ASN A 842 -10.45 -21.23 18.79
CA ASN A 842 -10.43 -21.79 20.14
C ASN A 842 -9.28 -22.80 20.32
N TYR A 843 -8.05 -22.37 20.09
CA TYR A 843 -6.88 -23.24 20.14
C TYR A 843 -6.51 -23.62 21.57
N ASN A 844 -6.59 -24.90 21.90
CA ASN A 844 -6.25 -25.44 23.21
C ASN A 844 -4.77 -25.85 23.26
N GLY A 845 -3.87 -24.87 23.27
CA GLY A 845 -2.43 -25.11 23.29
C GLY A 845 -1.64 -23.90 23.76
N ASN A 846 -0.45 -23.70 23.18
CA ASN A 846 0.45 -22.61 23.53
C ASN A 846 -0.19 -21.24 23.28
N ARG A 847 0.16 -20.28 24.12
CA ARG A 847 -0.30 -18.89 24.08
C ARG A 847 0.90 -17.98 23.80
N PRO A 848 0.68 -16.79 23.20
CA PRO A 848 1.76 -15.81 23.06
C PRO A 848 2.28 -15.37 24.44
N PRO A 849 3.55 -14.91 24.55
CA PRO A 849 4.19 -14.59 25.83
C PRO A 849 3.40 -13.60 26.67
N GLU A 850 2.81 -12.59 26.04
CA GLU A 850 2.08 -11.52 26.70
C GLU A 850 0.64 -11.89 27.10
N TRP A 851 0.17 -13.09 26.76
CA TRP A 851 -1.26 -13.45 26.84
C TRP A 851 -1.88 -13.24 28.22
N ASN A 852 -1.11 -13.47 29.29
CA ASN A 852 -1.58 -13.33 30.66
C ASN A 852 -1.18 -11.98 31.30
N ASP A 853 -0.53 -11.09 30.55
CA ASP A 853 -0.20 -9.76 31.06
C ASP A 853 -1.47 -8.92 31.18
N SER A 854 -1.54 -8.14 32.26
CA SER A 854 -2.64 -7.22 32.56
C SER A 854 -2.89 -6.22 31.42
N GLU A 855 -1.81 -5.81 30.76
CA GLU A 855 -1.77 -4.89 29.63
C GLU A 855 -2.19 -5.54 28.32
N TYR A 856 -2.73 -6.76 28.33
CA TYR A 856 -3.34 -7.41 27.16
C TYR A 856 -4.59 -8.22 27.53
N ASN A 857 -5.18 -7.96 28.71
CA ASN A 857 -6.36 -8.65 29.23
C ASN A 857 -7.67 -7.88 28.94
N ASP A 858 -8.80 -8.42 29.40
CA ASP A 858 -10.15 -7.86 29.18
C ASP A 858 -10.38 -6.49 29.88
N SER A 859 -9.54 -6.10 30.84
CA SER A 859 -9.75 -4.93 31.72
C SER A 859 -9.13 -3.62 31.22
N VAL A 860 -8.31 -3.68 30.18
CA VAL A 860 -7.55 -2.55 29.65
C VAL A 860 -7.99 -2.21 28.22
N GLN A 861 -8.19 -0.92 27.94
CA GLN A 861 -8.89 -0.36 26.77
C GLN A 861 -8.61 -1.10 25.44
N GLY A 862 -9.52 -1.99 25.02
CA GLY A 862 -9.53 -2.53 23.66
C GLY A 862 -8.58 -3.68 23.40
N GLN A 863 -8.04 -4.33 24.42
CA GLN A 863 -6.90 -5.22 24.19
C GLN A 863 -7.30 -6.65 23.90
N ARG A 864 -8.12 -7.29 24.73
CA ARG A 864 -8.60 -8.66 24.47
C ARG A 864 -9.99 -8.66 23.86
N VAL A 865 -10.10 -9.16 22.63
CA VAL A 865 -11.36 -9.15 21.87
C VAL A 865 -12.12 -10.45 22.02
N ARG A 866 -13.43 -10.41 21.80
CA ARG A 866 -14.24 -11.62 21.55
C ARG A 866 -14.32 -11.86 20.07
N THR A 867 -13.95 -13.07 19.66
CA THR A 867 -13.97 -13.50 18.27
C THR A 867 -15.23 -14.30 17.99
N THR A 868 -15.82 -14.09 16.82
CA THR A 868 -16.99 -14.83 16.34
C THR A 868 -16.82 -15.14 14.86
N LEU A 869 -17.10 -16.38 14.48
CA LEU A 869 -17.15 -16.78 13.07
C LEU A 869 -18.41 -16.22 12.44
N GLU A 870 -18.29 -15.53 11.30
CA GLU A 870 -19.43 -14.99 10.57
C GLU A 870 -19.79 -15.90 9.38
N LYS A 871 -18.81 -16.17 8.52
CA LYS A 871 -18.95 -17.00 7.32
C LYS A 871 -17.70 -17.83 7.13
N ALA A 872 -17.85 -19.13 6.91
CA ALA A 872 -16.74 -20.01 6.56
C ALA A 872 -16.79 -20.29 5.07
N TYR A 873 -15.79 -19.90 4.28
CA TYR A 873 -15.76 -20.14 2.84
C TYR A 873 -15.21 -21.52 2.49
N TYR A 874 -14.24 -21.99 3.28
CA TYR A 874 -13.66 -23.33 3.17
C TYR A 874 -13.46 -23.94 4.55
N ASN A 875 -13.90 -25.19 4.70
CA ASN A 875 -13.75 -25.96 5.93
C ASN A 875 -12.62 -26.98 5.82
N TYR A 876 -12.09 -27.34 6.99
CA TYR A 876 -11.26 -28.51 7.14
C TYR A 876 -12.17 -29.73 7.40
N PRO A 877 -12.24 -30.72 6.51
CA PRO A 877 -13.28 -31.75 6.60
C PRO A 877 -13.03 -32.79 7.68
N SER A 878 -11.80 -32.98 8.15
CA SER A 878 -11.51 -33.98 9.20
C SER A 878 -11.76 -33.46 10.62
N ASP A 879 -11.97 -32.16 10.81
CA ASP A 879 -12.27 -31.56 12.11
C ASP A 879 -13.08 -30.26 11.95
N PRO A 880 -14.36 -30.22 12.37
CA PRO A 880 -15.23 -29.06 12.22
C PRO A 880 -14.82 -27.86 13.09
N ALA A 881 -13.89 -28.04 14.05
CA ALA A 881 -13.34 -26.93 14.84
C ALA A 881 -12.31 -26.09 14.06
N TYR A 882 -11.94 -26.53 12.84
CA TYR A 882 -10.94 -25.88 12.00
C TYR A 882 -11.51 -25.41 10.66
N TYR A 883 -11.02 -24.25 10.25
CA TYR A 883 -11.40 -23.58 9.01
C TYR A 883 -10.17 -23.38 8.13
N SER A 884 -10.38 -23.39 6.82
CA SER A 884 -9.34 -23.10 5.83
C SER A 884 -9.45 -21.67 5.31
N SER A 885 -10.64 -21.09 5.26
CA SER A 885 -10.84 -19.68 4.92
C SER A 885 -12.16 -19.21 5.51
N ALA A 886 -12.18 -18.09 6.21
CA ALA A 886 -13.39 -17.57 6.84
C ALA A 886 -13.31 -16.07 7.13
N GLY A 887 -14.47 -15.43 7.13
CA GLY A 887 -14.69 -14.12 7.70
C GLY A 887 -15.03 -14.22 9.20
N MET A 888 -14.41 -13.37 10.00
CA MET A 888 -14.62 -13.31 11.45
C MET A 888 -14.84 -11.88 11.93
N LYS A 889 -15.58 -11.77 13.03
CA LYS A 889 -15.84 -10.54 13.75
C LYS A 889 -15.01 -10.49 15.03
N LEU A 890 -14.40 -9.34 15.27
CA LEU A 890 -13.70 -8.96 16.49
C LEU A 890 -14.56 -7.97 17.24
N THR A 891 -14.83 -8.20 18.52
CA THR A 891 -15.66 -7.31 19.36
C THR A 891 -14.95 -6.96 20.65
N PHE A 892 -15.04 -5.70 21.07
CA PHE A 892 -14.62 -5.24 22.38
C PHE A 892 -15.57 -4.17 22.88
N SER A 893 -16.27 -4.42 23.99
CA SER A 893 -17.34 -3.53 24.46
C SER A 893 -18.33 -3.25 23.31
N SER A 894 -18.64 -1.98 23.02
CA SER A 894 -19.50 -1.54 21.91
C SER A 894 -18.79 -1.44 20.55
N LEU A 895 -17.50 -1.78 20.46
CA LEU A 895 -16.71 -1.65 19.26
C LEU A 895 -16.60 -2.99 18.53
N ALA A 896 -16.48 -2.91 17.20
CA ALA A 896 -16.35 -4.09 16.36
C ALA A 896 -15.53 -3.80 15.12
N GLY A 897 -14.76 -4.79 14.68
CA GLY A 897 -13.98 -4.81 13.45
C GLY A 897 -13.97 -6.22 12.87
N TYR A 898 -13.46 -6.38 11.66
CA TYR A 898 -13.59 -7.63 10.91
C TYR A 898 -12.25 -8.06 10.32
N MET A 899 -12.08 -9.37 10.21
CA MET A 899 -10.91 -9.95 9.57
C MET A 899 -11.35 -11.11 8.67
N VAL A 900 -10.75 -11.22 7.49
CA VAL A 900 -10.85 -12.41 6.64
C VAL A 900 -9.54 -13.16 6.77
N VAL A 901 -9.60 -14.43 7.13
CA VAL A 901 -8.42 -15.27 7.33
C VAL A 901 -8.31 -16.27 6.20
N GLN A 902 -7.11 -16.39 5.64
CA GLN A 902 -6.80 -17.26 4.51
C GLN A 902 -5.75 -18.31 4.91
N GLY A 903 -6.19 -19.54 5.18
CA GLY A 903 -5.33 -20.70 5.48
C GLY A 903 -4.85 -21.48 4.25
N VAL A 904 -4.89 -20.85 3.06
CA VAL A 904 -4.50 -21.46 1.78
C VAL A 904 -2.97 -21.58 1.65
N LYS A 905 -2.53 -22.60 0.90
CA LYS A 905 -1.11 -22.89 0.65
C LYS A 905 -0.43 -21.81 -0.21
N GLN A 906 0.90 -21.75 -0.17
CA GLN A 906 1.74 -20.90 -1.03
C GLN A 906 1.51 -21.11 -2.54
N GLN A 907 1.95 -20.11 -3.31
CA GLN A 907 1.85 -19.99 -4.77
C GLN A 907 2.23 -21.26 -5.55
N ALA A 908 3.20 -22.06 -5.08
CA ALA A 908 3.77 -23.21 -5.77
C ALA A 908 2.77 -24.33 -6.19
N GLY A 909 1.54 -24.32 -5.68
CA GLY A 909 0.48 -25.26 -6.10
C GLY A 909 -0.74 -24.65 -6.81
N PHE A 910 -0.93 -23.32 -6.72
CA PHE A 910 -2.25 -22.69 -6.99
C PHE A 910 -2.17 -21.37 -7.78
N GLY A 911 -0.98 -20.73 -7.85
CA GLY A 911 -0.77 -19.44 -8.52
C GLY A 911 -1.18 -18.22 -7.68
N ALA A 912 -0.38 -17.15 -7.72
CA ALA A 912 -0.57 -15.96 -6.88
C ALA A 912 -1.89 -15.21 -7.16
N VAL A 913 -2.31 -15.19 -8.43
CA VAL A 913 -3.55 -14.53 -8.87
C VAL A 913 -4.77 -15.15 -8.19
N GLN A 914 -4.83 -16.48 -8.06
CA GLN A 914 -6.01 -17.16 -7.52
C GLN A 914 -6.17 -16.92 -6.01
N ILE A 915 -5.07 -16.99 -5.25
CA ILE A 915 -5.05 -16.67 -3.81
C ILE A 915 -5.56 -15.24 -3.57
N SER A 916 -5.02 -14.32 -4.36
CA SER A 916 -5.31 -12.90 -4.25
C SER A 916 -6.75 -12.55 -4.63
N ARG A 917 -7.30 -13.25 -5.63
CA ARG A 917 -8.72 -13.15 -5.98
C ARG A 917 -9.62 -13.56 -4.82
N GLN A 918 -9.35 -14.71 -4.19
CA GLN A 918 -10.13 -15.20 -3.05
C GLN A 918 -10.05 -14.22 -1.85
N ALA A 919 -8.89 -13.64 -1.59
CA ALA A 919 -8.71 -12.65 -0.53
C ALA A 919 -9.57 -11.39 -0.77
N LEU A 920 -9.52 -10.83 -1.98
CA LEU A 920 -10.27 -9.64 -2.34
C LEU A 920 -11.79 -9.88 -2.33
N GLN A 921 -12.25 -11.01 -2.89
CA GLN A 921 -13.66 -11.42 -2.81
C GLN A 921 -14.11 -11.61 -1.36
N GLY A 922 -13.27 -12.23 -0.53
CA GLY A 922 -13.56 -12.41 0.90
C GLY A 922 -13.73 -11.09 1.64
N VAL A 923 -12.90 -10.08 1.37
CA VAL A 923 -13.00 -8.74 1.99
C VAL A 923 -14.28 -8.03 1.57
N LEU A 924 -14.57 -8.01 0.27
CA LEU A 924 -15.80 -7.40 -0.26
C LEU A 924 -17.04 -8.12 0.29
N HIS A 925 -17.01 -9.44 0.39
CA HIS A 925 -18.16 -10.19 0.90
C HIS A 925 -18.33 -9.99 2.41
N GLN A 926 -17.23 -9.95 3.16
CA GLN A 926 -17.28 -9.66 4.60
C GLN A 926 -17.84 -8.26 4.88
N PHE A 927 -17.59 -7.27 4.00
CA PHE A 927 -18.23 -5.95 4.09
C PHE A 927 -19.75 -6.01 3.94
N LEU A 928 -20.27 -6.86 3.03
CA LEU A 928 -21.72 -7.06 2.84
C LEU A 928 -22.35 -7.78 4.05
N VAL A 929 -21.69 -8.83 4.53
CA VAL A 929 -22.11 -9.63 5.70
C VAL A 929 -22.12 -8.79 6.98
N ALA A 930 -21.08 -7.98 7.19
CA ALA A 930 -20.99 -7.07 8.32
C ALA A 930 -22.12 -6.03 8.36
N GLY A 931 -22.82 -5.79 7.25
CA GLY A 931 -23.97 -4.91 7.19
C GLY A 931 -25.33 -5.56 7.42
N GLU A 932 -25.39 -6.88 7.58
CA GLU A 932 -26.66 -7.59 7.72
C GLU A 932 -27.53 -6.97 8.82
N PRO A 933 -28.86 -6.87 8.64
CA PRO A 933 -29.73 -6.22 9.63
C PRO A 933 -29.72 -6.86 11.03
N SER A 934 -29.31 -8.14 11.12
CA SER A 934 -29.12 -8.87 12.39
C SER A 934 -27.88 -8.43 13.18
N VAL A 935 -26.93 -7.74 12.53
CA VAL A 935 -25.70 -7.28 13.17
C VAL A 935 -26.02 -6.06 14.04
N THR A 936 -25.91 -6.21 15.36
CA THR A 936 -26.26 -5.14 16.32
C THR A 936 -25.08 -4.25 16.71
N THR A 937 -23.86 -4.81 16.72
CA THR A 937 -22.63 -4.09 17.12
C THR A 937 -21.69 -3.98 15.93
N GLY A 938 -21.24 -2.76 15.61
CA GLY A 938 -20.32 -2.47 14.50
C GLY A 938 -20.86 -2.75 13.11
N ARG A 939 -22.19 -2.71 12.93
CA ARG A 939 -22.84 -2.93 11.64
C ARG A 939 -22.31 -1.95 10.58
N ILE A 940 -21.88 -2.50 9.45
CA ILE A 940 -21.45 -1.71 8.30
C ILE A 940 -22.70 -1.32 7.49
N VAL A 941 -23.11 -0.05 7.59
CA VAL A 941 -24.13 0.50 6.70
C VAL A 941 -23.71 0.24 5.25
N GLN A 942 -24.62 -0.18 4.39
CA GLN A 942 -24.29 -0.52 3.00
C GLN A 942 -24.24 0.73 2.11
N VAL A 943 -23.84 0.60 0.85
CA VAL A 943 -23.85 1.69 -0.13
C VAL A 943 -25.10 1.53 -1.00
N PRO A 944 -25.96 2.53 -1.18
CA PRO A 944 -27.14 2.42 -2.05
C PRO A 944 -26.73 2.41 -3.53
N LEU A 945 -27.66 2.10 -4.43
CA LEU A 945 -27.57 2.35 -5.87
C LEU A 945 -28.30 3.65 -6.20
N ILE A 946 -27.69 4.52 -7.00
CA ILE A 946 -28.35 5.68 -7.60
C ILE A 946 -28.81 5.35 -9.02
N SER A 947 -30.05 5.73 -9.34
CA SER A 947 -30.61 5.62 -10.69
C SER A 947 -31.19 6.95 -11.16
N VAL A 948 -30.54 7.57 -12.13
CA VAL A 948 -30.96 8.78 -12.86
C VAL A 948 -32.04 8.37 -13.86
N SER A 949 -33.23 8.93 -13.68
CA SER A 949 -34.39 8.69 -14.53
C SER A 949 -34.55 9.74 -15.63
N SER A 950 -33.99 10.93 -15.42
CA SER A 950 -33.99 12.05 -16.36
C SER A 950 -32.74 12.93 -16.16
N PRO A 951 -32.06 13.38 -17.22
CA PRO A 951 -32.25 12.98 -18.61
C PRO A 951 -31.83 11.52 -18.85
N LYS A 952 -32.29 10.93 -19.94
CA LYS A 952 -31.87 9.59 -20.40
C LYS A 952 -30.58 9.68 -21.20
N SER A 953 -29.82 8.58 -21.21
CA SER A 953 -28.61 8.52 -22.02
C SER A 953 -28.93 8.63 -23.51
N GLY A 954 -28.31 9.60 -24.18
CA GLY A 954 -28.54 9.94 -25.58
C GLY A 954 -29.68 10.94 -25.81
N GLU A 955 -30.28 11.49 -24.74
CA GLU A 955 -31.31 12.52 -24.86
C GLU A 955 -30.73 13.85 -25.39
N GLU A 956 -31.51 14.49 -26.26
CA GLU A 956 -31.18 15.79 -26.86
C GLU A 956 -31.93 16.89 -26.10
N VAL A 957 -31.18 17.80 -25.48
CA VAL A 957 -31.69 18.94 -24.72
C VAL A 957 -31.56 20.19 -25.57
N LYS A 958 -32.68 20.88 -25.81
CA LYS A 958 -32.69 22.16 -26.53
C LYS A 958 -32.23 23.27 -25.60
N SER A 959 -31.19 24.01 -25.96
CA SER A 959 -30.76 25.21 -25.22
C SER A 959 -31.90 26.23 -25.03
N SER A 960 -32.85 26.31 -25.97
CA SER A 960 -34.04 27.18 -25.90
C SER A 960 -35.07 26.86 -24.81
N THR A 961 -35.00 25.71 -24.13
CA THR A 961 -35.90 25.42 -22.98
C THR A 961 -35.44 26.06 -21.69
N ASN A 962 -34.26 26.69 -21.69
CA ASN A 962 -33.59 27.38 -20.58
C ASN A 962 -33.25 26.53 -19.36
N GLN A 963 -33.91 25.40 -19.14
CA GLN A 963 -33.68 24.51 -18.01
C GLN A 963 -33.87 23.05 -18.42
N GLU A 964 -33.07 22.16 -17.83
CA GLU A 964 -33.17 20.71 -17.94
C GLU A 964 -33.48 20.12 -16.57
N THR A 965 -34.40 19.15 -16.49
CA THR A 965 -34.78 18.55 -15.20
C THR A 965 -33.98 17.27 -14.97
N ILE A 966 -33.08 17.33 -13.99
CA ILE A 966 -32.35 16.15 -13.51
C ILE A 966 -33.22 15.47 -12.45
N GLN A 967 -33.49 14.18 -12.60
CA GLN A 967 -34.25 13.37 -11.63
C GLN A 967 -33.51 12.06 -11.36
N TRP A 968 -33.44 11.67 -10.09
CA TRP A 968 -32.81 10.43 -9.66
C TRP A 968 -33.54 9.78 -8.49
N SER A 969 -33.26 8.50 -8.28
CA SER A 969 -33.79 7.69 -7.19
C SER A 969 -32.67 6.89 -6.53
N ILE A 970 -32.91 6.42 -5.31
CA ILE A 970 -32.03 5.50 -4.61
C ILE A 970 -32.70 4.15 -4.39
N SER A 971 -31.92 3.08 -4.43
CA SER A 971 -32.35 1.75 -3.98
C SER A 971 -31.25 1.11 -3.14
N TRP A 972 -31.61 0.51 -1.99
CA TRP A 972 -30.65 -0.15 -1.11
C TRP A 972 -30.39 -1.59 -1.57
N ARG A 973 -29.72 -1.69 -2.72
CA ARG A 973 -29.39 -2.93 -3.41
C ARG A 973 -27.92 -2.94 -3.78
N ARG A 974 -27.38 -4.14 -4.02
CA ARG A 974 -26.02 -4.34 -4.50
C ARG A 974 -25.91 -3.89 -5.96
N TRP A 975 -24.70 -3.62 -6.43
CA TRP A 975 -24.38 -3.14 -7.79
C TRP A 975 -25.06 -3.86 -8.97
N ASP A 976 -25.49 -5.10 -8.79
CA ASP A 976 -26.20 -5.92 -9.78
C ASP A 976 -27.73 -5.88 -9.64
N GLY A 977 -28.26 -5.06 -8.72
CA GLY A 977 -29.70 -4.97 -8.42
C GLY A 977 -30.20 -6.02 -7.43
N GLU A 978 -29.36 -6.96 -7.02
CA GLU A 978 -29.70 -7.99 -6.04
C GLU A 978 -29.62 -7.46 -4.60
N LYS A 979 -30.06 -8.28 -3.65
CA LYS A 979 -29.83 -8.01 -2.22
C LYS A 979 -28.34 -8.06 -1.92
N TYR A 980 -27.87 -7.28 -0.93
CA TYR A 980 -26.47 -7.32 -0.49
C TYR A 980 -26.06 -8.73 -0.01
N THR A 981 -26.90 -9.35 0.82
CA THR A 981 -26.85 -10.78 1.16
C THR A 981 -28.27 -11.34 1.25
N SER A 982 -28.41 -12.66 1.38
CA SER A 982 -29.72 -13.31 1.55
C SER A 982 -30.46 -12.90 2.84
N ALA A 983 -29.76 -12.31 3.81
CA ALA A 983 -30.36 -11.85 5.07
C ALA A 983 -31.16 -10.54 4.93
N TYR A 984 -31.06 -9.83 3.81
CA TYR A 984 -31.79 -8.59 3.57
C TYR A 984 -33.20 -8.86 3.02
N ALA A 985 -34.17 -8.02 3.40
CA ALA A 985 -35.51 -8.07 2.82
C ALA A 985 -35.55 -7.43 1.42
N ASP A 986 -36.53 -7.78 0.59
CA ASP A 986 -36.66 -7.22 -0.78
C ASP A 986 -36.93 -5.71 -0.81
N GLY A 987 -37.64 -5.20 0.20
CA GLY A 987 -37.92 -3.78 0.38
C GLY A 987 -36.99 -3.11 1.39
N PHE A 988 -35.78 -3.65 1.59
CA PHE A 988 -34.83 -3.07 2.55
C PHE A 988 -34.55 -1.60 2.24
N ALA A 989 -34.49 -0.79 3.30
CA ALA A 989 -34.07 0.58 3.25
C ALA A 989 -33.29 0.91 4.53
N GLU A 990 -32.33 1.82 4.41
CA GLU A 990 -31.54 2.31 5.54
C GLU A 990 -32.00 3.70 5.95
N ALA A 991 -31.89 4.01 7.25
CA ALA A 991 -32.18 5.34 7.78
C ALA A 991 -31.03 6.35 7.60
N GLU A 992 -29.82 5.87 7.26
CA GLU A 992 -28.64 6.71 7.04
C GLU A 992 -28.89 7.69 5.89
N PRO A 993 -28.78 9.01 6.13
CA PRO A 993 -28.99 10.02 5.09
C PRO A 993 -27.98 9.90 3.95
N VAL A 994 -28.48 9.98 2.73
CA VAL A 994 -27.66 10.08 1.51
C VAL A 994 -27.72 11.52 1.02
N VAL A 995 -26.57 12.16 0.88
CA VAL A 995 -26.40 13.49 0.28
C VAL A 995 -25.80 13.36 -1.12
N TYR A 996 -25.99 14.37 -1.97
CA TYR A 996 -25.61 14.26 -3.37
C TYR A 996 -24.72 15.40 -3.85
N ASN A 997 -23.78 15.10 -4.75
CA ASN A 997 -23.16 16.12 -5.59
C ASN A 997 -23.50 15.83 -7.04
N ILE A 998 -23.86 16.86 -7.80
CA ILE A 998 -24.21 16.73 -9.21
C ILE A 998 -23.18 17.51 -10.03
N LYS A 999 -22.54 16.82 -10.95
CA LYS A 999 -21.39 17.31 -11.72
C LYS A 999 -21.65 17.10 -13.20
N TYR A 1000 -21.11 17.98 -14.03
CA TYR A 1000 -21.13 17.80 -15.47
C TYR A 1000 -19.74 17.99 -16.08
N SER A 1001 -19.51 17.39 -17.24
CA SER A 1001 -18.27 17.50 -17.99
C SER A 1001 -18.56 17.85 -19.45
N PRO A 1002 -18.02 18.95 -19.99
CA PRO A 1002 -18.15 19.33 -21.40
C PRO A 1002 -17.16 18.60 -22.33
N ASN A 1003 -16.19 17.88 -21.79
CA ASN A 1003 -15.03 17.35 -22.53
C ASN A 1003 -14.80 15.85 -22.24
N ASN A 1004 -15.89 15.09 -22.20
CA ASN A 1004 -15.88 13.63 -22.05
C ASN A 1004 -15.08 13.11 -20.83
N GLY A 1005 -15.11 13.85 -19.73
CA GLY A 1005 -14.60 13.46 -18.42
C GLY A 1005 -13.25 14.07 -18.04
N LEU A 1006 -12.64 14.89 -18.91
CA LEU A 1006 -11.33 15.51 -18.65
C LEU A 1006 -11.40 16.60 -17.58
N SER A 1007 -12.50 17.36 -17.52
CA SER A 1007 -12.77 18.33 -16.45
C SER A 1007 -14.22 18.27 -16.02
N TRP A 1008 -14.47 18.46 -14.73
CA TRP A 1008 -15.80 18.42 -14.13
C TRP A 1008 -16.14 19.76 -13.52
N ASN A 1009 -17.41 20.13 -13.54
CA ASN A 1009 -17.94 21.33 -12.91
C ASN A 1009 -19.23 21.01 -12.14
N PHE A 1010 -19.57 21.77 -11.12
CA PHE A 1010 -20.86 21.66 -10.42
C PHE A 1010 -22.00 22.24 -11.26
N VAL A 1011 -23.16 21.57 -11.24
CA VAL A 1011 -24.34 22.05 -11.98
C VAL A 1011 -25.00 23.28 -11.35
N GLN A 1012 -24.67 23.61 -10.10
CA GLN A 1012 -25.24 24.75 -9.38
C GLN A 1012 -24.72 26.09 -9.88
N ASP A 1013 -23.41 26.19 -10.13
CA ASP A 1013 -22.74 27.46 -10.40
C ASP A 1013 -21.63 27.37 -11.46
N GLY A 1014 -21.34 26.17 -11.99
CA GLY A 1014 -20.29 25.95 -12.98
C GLY A 1014 -18.87 25.99 -12.42
N THR A 1015 -18.69 25.99 -11.09
CA THR A 1015 -17.34 25.97 -10.49
C THR A 1015 -16.66 24.61 -10.69
N PRO A 1016 -15.31 24.56 -10.75
CA PRO A 1016 -14.58 23.30 -10.95
C PRO A 1016 -14.87 22.27 -9.87
N ALA A 1017 -15.07 21.03 -10.29
CA ALA A 1017 -15.35 19.89 -9.44
C ALA A 1017 -14.36 18.75 -9.69
N LEU A 1018 -14.21 17.84 -8.72
CA LEU A 1018 -13.44 16.61 -8.87
C LEU A 1018 -14.36 15.40 -8.71
N PRO A 1019 -14.42 14.45 -9.66
CA PRO A 1019 -15.27 13.27 -9.55
C PRO A 1019 -14.82 12.41 -8.36
N GLY A 1020 -15.78 11.82 -7.65
CA GLY A 1020 -15.53 10.93 -6.52
C GLY A 1020 -15.11 11.63 -5.23
N ILE A 1021 -15.07 12.97 -5.21
CA ILE A 1021 -14.82 13.77 -4.00
C ILE A 1021 -16.12 14.46 -3.58
N ARG A 1022 -16.54 14.21 -2.34
CA ARG A 1022 -17.67 14.92 -1.73
C ARG A 1022 -17.27 16.36 -1.45
N ASP A 1023 -18.08 17.29 -1.95
CA ASP A 1023 -17.96 18.72 -1.65
C ASP A 1023 -19.16 19.17 -0.82
N ALA A 1024 -18.89 19.60 0.41
CA ALA A 1024 -19.93 19.99 1.36
C ALA A 1024 -20.57 21.35 1.04
N ALA A 1025 -19.91 22.21 0.23
CA ALA A 1025 -20.47 23.49 -0.18
C ALA A 1025 -21.49 23.34 -1.33
N HIS A 1026 -21.35 22.29 -2.14
CA HIS A 1026 -22.20 21.97 -3.28
C HIS A 1026 -23.05 20.70 -3.07
N GLU A 1027 -23.32 20.31 -1.82
CA GLU A 1027 -24.13 19.13 -1.53
C GLU A 1027 -25.63 19.43 -1.55
N PHE A 1028 -26.38 18.53 -2.18
CA PHE A 1028 -27.84 18.49 -2.07
C PHE A 1028 -28.23 17.68 -0.84
N ALA A 1029 -29.20 18.21 -0.09
CA ALA A 1029 -29.70 17.59 1.13
C ALA A 1029 -30.33 16.22 0.87
N SER A 1030 -30.38 15.38 1.91
CA SER A 1030 -31.00 14.07 1.81
C SER A 1030 -32.49 14.15 1.48
N GLY A 1031 -32.97 13.19 0.70
CA GLY A 1031 -34.35 13.17 0.18
C GLY A 1031 -34.56 14.04 -1.07
N THR A 1032 -33.56 14.81 -1.51
CA THR A 1032 -33.61 15.49 -2.81
C THR A 1032 -33.56 14.45 -3.93
N THR A 1033 -34.57 14.42 -4.79
CA THR A 1033 -34.67 13.49 -5.94
C THR A 1033 -34.65 14.18 -7.29
N GLY A 1034 -34.45 15.50 -7.32
CA GLY A 1034 -34.38 16.24 -8.56
C GLY A 1034 -33.79 17.64 -8.43
N TYR A 1035 -33.30 18.17 -9.54
CA TYR A 1035 -32.71 19.50 -9.66
C TYR A 1035 -32.99 20.10 -11.05
N MET A 1036 -33.27 21.40 -11.09
CA MET A 1036 -33.44 22.15 -12.34
C MET A 1036 -32.09 22.74 -12.75
N TRP A 1037 -31.48 22.17 -13.79
CA TRP A 1037 -30.19 22.61 -14.31
C TRP A 1037 -30.35 23.70 -15.36
N ASP A 1038 -29.73 24.86 -15.14
CA ASP A 1038 -29.67 25.92 -16.14
C ASP A 1038 -28.65 25.56 -17.23
N VAL A 1039 -29.15 25.33 -18.45
CA VAL A 1039 -28.36 24.95 -19.62
C VAL A 1039 -28.15 26.10 -20.61
N ASN A 1040 -28.65 27.32 -20.31
CA ASN A 1040 -28.60 28.46 -21.24
C ASN A 1040 -27.19 28.89 -21.62
N ALA A 1041 -26.29 28.89 -20.63
CA ALA A 1041 -24.92 29.36 -20.79
C ALA A 1041 -23.99 28.29 -21.37
N LEU A 1042 -24.49 27.07 -21.63
CA LEU A 1042 -23.69 25.95 -22.09
C LEU A 1042 -23.63 25.92 -23.62
N PRO A 1043 -22.43 25.90 -24.22
CA PRO A 1043 -22.28 25.72 -25.66
C PRO A 1043 -22.91 24.43 -26.17
N ALA A 1044 -23.37 24.42 -27.42
CA ALA A 1044 -23.84 23.19 -28.06
C ALA A 1044 -22.73 22.13 -28.07
N GLY A 1045 -23.04 20.90 -27.66
CA GLY A 1045 -22.05 19.85 -27.50
C GLY A 1045 -22.53 18.64 -26.71
N THR A 1046 -21.67 17.62 -26.64
CA THR A 1046 -21.91 16.42 -25.84
C THR A 1046 -21.43 16.62 -24.42
N TYR A 1047 -22.31 16.37 -23.46
CA TYR A 1047 -22.03 16.50 -22.04
C TYR A 1047 -22.15 15.15 -21.32
N LEU A 1048 -21.31 14.96 -20.31
CA LEU A 1048 -21.48 13.89 -19.33
C LEU A 1048 -22.06 14.51 -18.07
N LEU A 1049 -23.23 14.04 -17.64
CA LEU A 1049 -23.82 14.34 -16.35
C LEU A 1049 -23.47 13.22 -15.36
N ARG A 1050 -23.15 13.57 -14.12
CA ARG A 1050 -22.79 12.64 -13.05
C ARG A 1050 -23.53 13.01 -11.79
N VAL A 1051 -24.35 12.08 -11.29
CA VAL A 1051 -25.00 12.21 -9.97
C VAL A 1051 -24.29 11.28 -9.01
N GLU A 1052 -23.68 11.83 -7.96
CA GLU A 1052 -22.96 11.07 -6.93
C GLU A 1052 -23.74 11.10 -5.61
N GLY A 1053 -23.80 9.96 -4.93
CA GLY A 1053 -24.46 9.78 -3.65
C GLY A 1053 -23.48 9.34 -2.58
N TYR A 1054 -23.43 10.09 -1.50
CA TYR A 1054 -22.58 9.87 -0.35
C TYR A 1054 -23.44 9.64 0.89
N ARG A 1055 -23.07 8.68 1.71
CA ARG A 1055 -23.68 8.52 3.04
C ARG A 1055 -23.11 9.61 3.94
N GLN A 1056 -23.97 10.41 4.54
CA GLN A 1056 -23.56 11.65 5.19
C GLN A 1056 -22.48 11.43 6.27
N ASN A 1057 -22.58 10.33 7.03
CA ASN A 1057 -21.69 10.01 8.14
C ASN A 1057 -20.55 9.04 7.77
N TYR A 1058 -20.38 8.70 6.49
CA TYR A 1058 -19.39 7.73 6.02
C TYR A 1058 -18.63 8.29 4.81
N PRO A 1059 -17.39 8.77 5.00
CA PRO A 1059 -16.62 9.40 3.93
C PRO A 1059 -16.13 8.41 2.86
N LEU A 1060 -15.99 7.13 3.23
CA LEU A 1060 -15.59 6.06 2.31
C LEU A 1060 -16.80 5.42 1.66
N HIS A 1061 -16.58 4.95 0.42
CA HIS A 1061 -17.52 4.28 -0.46
C HIS A 1061 -18.70 5.16 -0.85
N TYR A 1062 -19.01 5.20 -2.14
CA TYR A 1062 -20.07 6.05 -2.67
C TYR A 1062 -20.70 5.39 -3.89
N THR A 1063 -21.80 5.93 -4.37
CA THR A 1063 -22.43 5.48 -5.62
C THR A 1063 -22.52 6.63 -6.59
N TYR A 1064 -22.49 6.35 -7.88
CA TYR A 1064 -22.81 7.34 -8.89
C TYR A 1064 -23.45 6.71 -10.11
N GLN A 1065 -24.08 7.55 -10.93
CA GLN A 1065 -24.41 7.16 -12.30
C GLN A 1065 -24.00 8.29 -13.25
N LEU A 1066 -23.46 7.88 -14.40
CA LEU A 1066 -23.15 8.77 -15.51
C LEU A 1066 -24.30 8.74 -16.52
N VAL A 1067 -24.61 9.87 -17.12
CA VAL A 1067 -25.54 9.98 -18.25
C VAL A 1067 -24.89 10.85 -19.32
N ARG A 1068 -24.87 10.36 -20.56
CA ARG A 1068 -24.42 11.17 -21.70
C ARG A 1068 -25.62 11.84 -22.36
N LEU A 1069 -25.55 13.14 -22.59
CA LEU A 1069 -26.61 13.93 -23.26
C LEU A 1069 -26.00 14.91 -24.27
N TYR A 1070 -26.81 15.39 -25.21
CA TYR A 1070 -26.40 16.37 -26.20
C TYR A 1070 -27.20 17.66 -26.02
N ILE A 1071 -26.53 18.79 -25.85
CA ILE A 1071 -27.15 20.11 -25.75
C ILE A 1071 -26.98 20.81 -27.10
N TRP A 1072 -28.05 21.41 -27.65
CA TRP A 1072 -28.00 22.10 -28.95
C TRP A 1072 -28.76 23.42 -29.04
#